data_AF-A0A1E4T833-F1
#
_entry.id   AF-A0A1E4T833-F1
#
_cell.length_a   1.000
_cell.length_b   1.000
_cell.length_c   1.000
_cell.angle_alpha   90.00
_cell.angle_beta   90.00
_cell.angle_gamma   90.00
#
_symmetry.space_group_name_H-M   'P 1'
#
loop_
_entity.id
_entity.type
_entity.pdbx_description
1 polymer ?
#
loop_
_entity_poly.entity_id
_entity_poly.type
_entity_poly.pdbx_seq_one_letter_code
_entity_poly.pdbx_strand_id
1 'polypeptide(L)'
;FSAKSSDLSVTLPLFELNQRLIYLPGITYRTIFTKDDSLDILMKFRDFIQHNSTRSLRLLNKGNKMVLGCLPGYNYDGADTRKVATICQITEIHEVNDKIVISFKAITRGLVLDHMRETNEARFDINLDVNDMSVKGISNKCLELIPSIIELFDNIEEFIHNYTHDPSATIPEKDDVKSESHDDQLKYVLLKLSPLSNLLYTQLSSNESTQGFARLERLFKSYSKSKDGSNEKRFFQYMDVLTALFPFSIKQKVEFLSVLEPNDRLSKFEDSINFTKRVFKEHLNVDFLLETWKSLDNKNGPSNGDLLRSQFISSHLRSLRMLVDEIGTSSTKSKSPNRPRAPSQDSEEDDGDDLKEIGAFINSIGEYDIAPDGQRLIVKDFQRMSKMQATSSDHQVLRTYLEVIMDLPWVKKTEQYSIHSVDIDLSVAKSLLDGDHYGMENVKERILEYLAVLKLHDNINKRTQLTSAQEEKQQKLKNDSETPFTQNHEQSVAKAPIMLLTGPPGVGKTSLAKSVATTLGRKFQRISVGGLNDFADLKGHRRTYVGAIPGLIIQALRKSQSMNPVILLDEVDKIGSNSRKGDPEAALLEILDPEQNISFQDHYIGFPIDLSQVLFICTSNDLWALSEPLRDRMEVIELSGYNYFEKVEICKRYLIPRQTTRNGLPSDALNVSDDIILKIALRYTREAGIRNLERLIGSICRSKAIEYSNLSAEGDDFNQLPKGYVSTVSESDLPRYIGIPPHLSDSDAFPTQDTKIQNSYGMVNGLSYNSDGSGSLLKFEMVGLPGNQHLTCTGRLGEVLMESSQIANTLVAFILNENLISGPDVDCAKLLERYNNLSIHLHVPEGAISKDGPSAGITMTLCLLSLISQRAVSPDLAMTGEITLTGKILPIGGVKEKLLGAHLTGKIKKVLLPRLNRKDIIEDFTRNIEDRVVANEILGKLIHEEEKVLRYGNMVSPYGEAESWIQEKLGIKISYVNDFSDVLKEVWDGDMMIKG
;
A
#
# COMPACT_ATOMS: atom_id res chain seq x y z
N PHE A 1 -9.44 -23.11 -51.11
CA PHE A 1 -9.93 -21.81 -50.65
C PHE A 1 -9.49 -20.80 -51.70
N SER A 2 -10.42 -20.31 -52.51
CA SER A 2 -10.17 -19.26 -53.49
C SER A 2 -11.48 -18.47 -53.62
N ALA A 3 -11.62 -17.43 -52.81
CA ALA A 3 -12.69 -16.47 -52.93
C ALA A 3 -12.05 -15.10 -52.74
N LYS A 4 -12.13 -14.27 -53.79
CA LYS A 4 -11.48 -12.96 -53.87
C LYS A 4 -11.84 -12.07 -52.69
N SER A 5 -10.81 -11.38 -52.23
CA SER A 5 -10.75 -10.29 -51.27
C SER A 5 -11.75 -9.18 -51.54
N SER A 6 -12.72 -9.01 -50.64
CA SER A 6 -13.24 -7.73 -50.14
C SER A 6 -14.36 -8.04 -49.12
N ASP A 7 -14.16 -7.59 -47.88
CA ASP A 7 -15.16 -7.45 -46.82
C ASP A 7 -15.73 -8.74 -46.19
N LEU A 8 -14.87 -9.50 -45.50
CA LEU A 8 -15.29 -10.58 -44.60
C LEU A 8 -15.07 -10.16 -43.13
N SER A 9 -15.93 -9.27 -42.64
CA SER A 9 -16.01 -8.97 -41.20
C SER A 9 -16.82 -10.05 -40.49
N VAL A 10 -16.31 -10.60 -39.39
CA VAL A 10 -17.01 -11.60 -38.57
C VAL A 10 -17.05 -11.13 -37.12
N THR A 11 -18.23 -11.11 -36.53
CA THR A 11 -18.38 -10.93 -35.09
C THR A 11 -18.06 -12.25 -34.40
N LEU A 12 -17.15 -12.24 -33.43
CA LEU A 12 -16.84 -13.41 -32.62
C LEU A 12 -16.87 -13.03 -31.14
N PRO A 13 -17.18 -13.98 -30.24
CA PRO A 13 -16.97 -13.78 -28.81
C PRO A 13 -15.48 -13.53 -28.56
N LEU A 14 -15.22 -12.50 -27.77
CA LEU A 14 -13.88 -12.03 -27.45
C LEU A 14 -13.49 -12.48 -26.05
N PHE A 15 -12.28 -13.00 -25.92
CA PHE A 15 -11.71 -13.38 -24.64
C PHE A 15 -10.34 -12.70 -24.43
N GLU A 16 -10.20 -11.98 -23.31
CA GLU A 16 -8.92 -11.42 -22.88
C GLU A 16 -8.19 -12.43 -21.99
N LEU A 17 -6.97 -12.80 -22.38
CA LEU A 17 -6.21 -13.83 -21.69
C LEU A 17 -5.36 -13.25 -20.56
N ASN A 18 -5.35 -13.94 -19.43
CA ASN A 18 -4.43 -13.66 -18.33
C ASN A 18 -2.97 -13.92 -18.74
N GLN A 19 -2.05 -13.13 -18.19
CA GLN A 19 -0.63 -12.90 -18.53
C GLN A 19 0.30 -14.13 -18.72
N ARG A 20 -0.19 -15.37 -18.64
CA ARG A 20 0.61 -16.61 -18.75
C ARG A 20 0.41 -17.41 -20.05
N LEU A 21 -0.58 -17.07 -20.88
CA LEU A 21 -0.94 -17.88 -22.06
C LEU A 21 -0.96 -17.04 -23.33
N ILE A 22 0.01 -17.28 -24.20
CA ILE A 22 0.23 -16.58 -25.47
C ILE A 22 -0.05 -17.60 -26.58
N TYR A 23 -1.13 -17.39 -27.34
CA TYR A 23 -1.52 -18.30 -28.42
C TYR A 23 -0.89 -17.84 -29.73
N LEU A 24 -0.22 -18.77 -30.41
CA LEU A 24 0.45 -18.53 -31.68
C LEU A 24 -0.17 -19.41 -32.77
N PRO A 25 -0.42 -18.89 -33.99
CA PRO A 25 -1.01 -19.65 -35.10
C PRO A 25 -0.30 -20.98 -35.36
N GLY A 26 -1.06 -22.04 -35.62
CA GLY A 26 -0.51 -23.36 -35.93
C GLY A 26 -0.13 -24.23 -34.72
N ILE A 27 -0.31 -23.73 -33.49
CA ILE A 27 -0.02 -24.47 -32.26
C ILE A 27 -1.32 -24.85 -31.55
N THR A 28 -1.36 -26.08 -31.05
CA THR A 28 -2.42 -26.58 -30.17
C THR A 28 -2.04 -26.38 -28.72
N TYR A 29 -2.85 -25.65 -27.97
CA TYR A 29 -2.65 -25.35 -26.56
C TYR A 29 -3.69 -26.07 -25.72
N ARG A 30 -3.28 -26.59 -24.57
CA ARG A 30 -4.17 -27.18 -23.56
C ARG A 30 -4.15 -26.32 -22.31
N THR A 31 -5.33 -25.94 -21.84
CA THR A 31 -5.48 -25.01 -20.71
C THR A 31 -6.54 -25.50 -19.76
N ILE A 32 -6.22 -25.41 -18.47
CA ILE A 32 -7.06 -25.90 -17.38
C ILE A 32 -7.82 -24.69 -16.82
N PHE A 33 -9.13 -24.71 -16.94
CA PHE A 33 -10.05 -23.72 -16.40
C PHE A 33 -10.71 -24.22 -15.13
N THR A 34 -11.11 -23.30 -14.27
CA THR A 34 -12.02 -23.59 -13.16
C THR A 34 -13.41 -23.90 -13.72
N LYS A 35 -14.23 -24.61 -12.95
CA LYS A 35 -15.58 -25.01 -13.38
C LYS A 35 -16.44 -23.79 -13.73
N ASP A 36 -16.34 -22.73 -12.93
CA ASP A 36 -17.10 -21.48 -13.13
C ASP A 36 -16.62 -20.70 -14.37
N ASP A 37 -15.30 -20.55 -14.56
CA ASP A 37 -14.75 -19.89 -15.76
C ASP A 37 -15.13 -20.64 -17.04
N SER A 38 -15.10 -21.98 -16.98
CA SER A 38 -15.46 -22.82 -18.12
C SER A 38 -16.96 -22.79 -18.44
N LEU A 39 -17.81 -22.66 -17.42
CA LEU A 39 -19.25 -22.46 -17.58
C LEU A 39 -19.56 -21.09 -18.15
N ASP A 40 -18.88 -20.04 -17.70
CA ASP A 40 -19.02 -18.67 -18.24
C ASP A 40 -18.60 -18.60 -19.72
N ILE A 41 -17.47 -19.24 -20.08
CA ILE A 41 -17.04 -19.39 -21.47
C ILE A 41 -18.15 -20.10 -22.27
N LEU A 42 -18.62 -21.27 -21.82
CA LEU A 42 -19.62 -22.06 -22.54
C LEU A 42 -21.00 -21.38 -22.64
N MET A 43 -21.42 -20.64 -21.61
CA MET A 43 -22.69 -19.90 -21.59
C MET A 43 -22.66 -18.72 -22.56
N LYS A 44 -21.62 -17.87 -22.50
CA LYS A 44 -21.42 -16.77 -23.45
C LYS A 44 -21.38 -17.26 -24.91
N PHE A 45 -20.81 -18.43 -25.12
CA PHE A 45 -20.78 -19.09 -26.43
C PHE A 45 -22.15 -19.63 -26.90
N ARG A 46 -22.94 -20.20 -25.98
CA ARG A 46 -24.29 -20.68 -26.28
C ARG A 46 -25.18 -19.54 -26.74
N ASP A 47 -25.14 -18.41 -26.06
CA ASP A 47 -25.95 -17.24 -26.38
C ASP A 47 -25.56 -16.66 -27.74
N PHE A 48 -24.27 -16.62 -28.07
CA PHE A 48 -23.77 -16.20 -29.38
C PHE A 48 -24.28 -17.08 -30.54
N ILE A 49 -24.29 -18.41 -30.37
CA ILE A 49 -24.78 -19.35 -31.40
C ILE A 49 -26.30 -19.21 -31.61
N GLN A 50 -27.06 -18.92 -30.55
CA GLN A 50 -28.51 -18.75 -30.65
C GLN A 50 -28.91 -17.46 -31.38
N HIS A 51 -28.10 -16.40 -31.29
CA HIS A 51 -28.44 -15.07 -31.82
C HIS A 51 -27.86 -14.74 -33.20
N ASN A 52 -26.77 -15.36 -33.66
CA ASN A 52 -26.07 -14.95 -34.88
C ASN A 52 -25.90 -16.07 -35.93
N SER A 53 -26.83 -16.15 -36.89
CA SER A 53 -26.75 -17.06 -38.05
C SER A 53 -26.25 -16.34 -39.31
N THR A 54 -25.00 -15.86 -39.32
CA THR A 54 -24.44 -15.17 -40.52
C THR A 54 -23.70 -16.13 -41.46
N ARG A 55 -23.77 -15.83 -42.77
CA ARG A 55 -23.20 -16.62 -43.88
C ARG A 55 -21.68 -16.79 -43.79
N SER A 56 -20.99 -15.88 -43.09
CA SER A 56 -19.55 -15.85 -42.86
C SER A 56 -19.08 -16.86 -41.79
N LEU A 57 -19.90 -17.16 -40.77
CA LEU A 57 -19.61 -18.23 -39.79
C LEU A 57 -19.56 -19.62 -40.46
N ARG A 58 -20.39 -19.88 -41.49
CA ARG A 58 -20.38 -21.16 -42.24
C ARG A 58 -19.05 -21.45 -42.96
N LEU A 59 -18.26 -20.43 -43.30
CA LEU A 59 -16.95 -20.59 -43.95
C LEU A 59 -15.87 -21.11 -42.98
N LEU A 60 -15.94 -20.70 -41.71
CA LEU A 60 -15.07 -21.17 -40.63
C LEU A 60 -15.55 -22.50 -40.01
N ASN A 61 -16.86 -22.76 -40.09
CA ASN A 61 -17.54 -23.84 -39.37
C ASN A 61 -17.81 -25.09 -40.24
N LYS A 62 -16.79 -25.61 -40.94
CA LYS A 62 -16.88 -26.97 -41.50
C LYS A 62 -16.78 -28.00 -40.37
N GLY A 63 -17.94 -28.32 -39.78
CA GLY A 63 -18.12 -29.46 -38.85
C GLY A 63 -18.51 -29.13 -37.41
N ASN A 64 -19.38 -28.14 -37.16
CA ASN A 64 -19.86 -27.79 -35.80
C ASN A 64 -18.74 -27.60 -34.76
N LYS A 65 -17.69 -26.83 -35.10
CA LYS A 65 -16.56 -26.58 -34.20
C LYS A 65 -16.53 -25.12 -33.78
N MET A 66 -16.44 -24.87 -32.47
CA MET A 66 -16.50 -23.54 -31.86
C MET A 66 -15.22 -22.72 -32.13
N VAL A 67 -15.35 -21.42 -32.43
CA VAL A 67 -14.24 -20.50 -32.74
C VAL A 67 -14.38 -19.21 -31.91
N LEU A 68 -13.29 -18.74 -31.29
CA LEU A 68 -13.17 -17.51 -30.50
C LEU A 68 -12.06 -16.59 -31.05
N GLY A 69 -12.16 -15.30 -30.75
CA GLY A 69 -11.03 -14.38 -30.80
C GLY A 69 -10.38 -14.21 -29.42
N CYS A 70 -9.07 -14.47 -29.32
CA CYS A 70 -8.25 -14.23 -28.14
C CYS A 70 -7.41 -12.96 -28.29
N LEU A 71 -7.51 -12.02 -27.35
CA LEU A 71 -6.59 -10.89 -27.27
C LEU A 71 -5.42 -11.17 -26.32
N PRO A 72 -4.19 -10.72 -26.67
CA PRO A 72 -3.07 -10.72 -25.73
C PRO A 72 -3.37 -9.71 -24.61
N GLY A 73 -3.52 -10.18 -23.36
CA GLY A 73 -3.78 -9.31 -22.22
C GLY A 73 -2.52 -8.58 -21.77
N TYR A 74 -2.42 -7.28 -22.06
CA TYR A 74 -1.47 -6.36 -21.42
C TYR A 74 -2.04 -4.94 -21.43
N ASN A 75 -2.00 -4.26 -20.28
CA ASN A 75 -2.30 -2.82 -20.18
C ASN A 75 -1.20 -2.04 -20.92
N TYR A 76 -1.46 -1.73 -22.20
CA TYR A 76 -0.67 -0.74 -22.92
C TYR A 76 -1.38 0.61 -22.77
N ASP A 77 -0.78 1.52 -22.01
CA ASP A 77 -1.18 2.94 -21.89
C ASP A 77 -0.85 3.75 -23.17
N GLY A 78 -0.77 3.11 -24.33
CA GLY A 78 -0.42 3.74 -25.61
C GLY A 78 -1.65 3.92 -26.49
N ALA A 79 -1.98 5.17 -26.81
CA ALA A 79 -3.17 5.60 -27.53
C ALA A 79 -3.26 5.21 -29.03
N ASP A 80 -2.38 4.37 -29.57
CA ASP A 80 -2.45 3.97 -30.97
C ASP A 80 -1.76 2.62 -31.17
N THR A 81 -2.53 1.56 -31.43
CA THR A 81 -2.15 0.43 -32.29
C THR A 81 -3.30 -0.58 -32.31
N ARG A 82 -3.72 -0.94 -33.52
CA ARG A 82 -4.80 -1.89 -33.86
C ARG A 82 -4.70 -3.15 -33.00
N LYS A 83 -5.75 -3.48 -32.24
CA LYS A 83 -5.79 -4.68 -31.39
C LYS A 83 -5.78 -5.94 -32.27
N VAL A 84 -4.60 -6.53 -32.48
CA VAL A 84 -4.43 -7.81 -33.19
C VAL A 84 -4.82 -8.96 -32.25
N ALA A 85 -5.77 -9.79 -32.67
CA ALA A 85 -6.24 -10.96 -31.93
C ALA A 85 -5.84 -12.26 -32.64
N THR A 86 -5.70 -13.34 -31.88
CA THR A 86 -5.52 -14.69 -32.42
C THR A 86 -6.84 -15.43 -32.41
N ILE A 87 -7.26 -15.92 -33.57
CA ILE A 87 -8.51 -16.67 -33.73
C ILE A 87 -8.23 -18.14 -33.45
N CYS A 88 -8.91 -18.69 -32.44
CA CYS A 88 -8.70 -20.03 -31.92
C CYS A 88 -9.96 -20.89 -32.11
N GLN A 89 -9.78 -22.15 -32.46
CA GLN A 89 -10.82 -23.16 -32.53
C GLN A 89 -10.72 -24.10 -31.33
N ILE A 90 -11.83 -24.33 -30.65
CA ILE A 90 -11.90 -25.34 -29.58
C ILE A 90 -11.89 -26.72 -30.25
N THR A 91 -10.92 -27.56 -29.89
CA THR A 91 -10.77 -28.91 -30.43
C THR A 91 -11.30 -29.98 -29.49
N GLU A 92 -11.11 -29.81 -28.18
CA GLU A 92 -11.41 -30.81 -27.16
C GLU A 92 -11.79 -30.11 -25.86
N ILE A 93 -12.78 -30.65 -25.15
CA ILE A 93 -13.15 -30.24 -23.80
C ILE A 93 -13.24 -31.52 -22.97
N HIS A 94 -12.43 -31.62 -21.93
CA HIS A 94 -12.38 -32.79 -21.04
C HIS A 94 -12.37 -32.37 -19.58
N GLU A 95 -13.14 -33.06 -18.75
CA GLU A 95 -13.13 -32.86 -17.30
C GLU A 95 -12.08 -33.78 -16.67
N VAL A 96 -11.13 -33.19 -15.93
CA VAL A 96 -10.08 -33.91 -15.20
C VAL A 96 -10.03 -33.37 -13.77
N ASN A 97 -10.37 -34.20 -12.79
CA ASN A 97 -10.33 -33.86 -11.36
C ASN A 97 -11.07 -32.55 -11.00
N ASP A 98 -12.35 -32.44 -11.37
CA ASP A 98 -13.21 -31.25 -11.16
C ASP A 98 -12.71 -29.95 -11.83
N LYS A 99 -11.80 -30.07 -12.80
CA LYS A 99 -11.34 -28.97 -13.64
C LYS A 99 -11.65 -29.25 -15.11
N ILE A 100 -12.04 -28.22 -15.85
CA ILE A 100 -12.34 -28.36 -17.28
C ILE A 100 -11.09 -27.98 -18.07
N VAL A 101 -10.54 -28.95 -18.80
CA VAL A 101 -9.43 -28.75 -19.71
C VAL A 101 -9.98 -28.48 -21.10
N ILE A 102 -9.76 -27.26 -21.60
CA ILE A 102 -10.14 -26.87 -22.96
C ILE A 102 -8.86 -26.85 -23.81
N SER A 103 -8.92 -27.56 -24.94
CA SER A 103 -7.88 -27.58 -25.95
C SER A 103 -8.24 -26.60 -27.07
N PHE A 104 -7.32 -25.68 -27.37
CA PHE A 104 -7.47 -24.68 -28.43
C PHE A 104 -6.48 -24.93 -29.56
N LYS A 105 -6.92 -24.74 -30.80
CA LYS A 105 -6.09 -24.72 -32.01
C LYS A 105 -6.13 -23.33 -32.62
N ALA A 106 -5.00 -22.63 -32.62
CA ALA A 106 -4.91 -21.31 -33.25
C ALA A 106 -4.96 -21.44 -34.79
N ILE A 107 -5.92 -20.76 -35.42
CA ILE A 107 -6.17 -20.82 -36.87
C ILE A 107 -5.42 -19.69 -37.59
N THR A 108 -5.69 -18.44 -37.22
CA THR A 108 -5.16 -17.25 -37.91
C THR A 108 -5.18 -16.04 -36.98
N ARG A 109 -4.53 -14.93 -37.36
CA ARG A 109 -4.66 -13.63 -36.68
C ARG A 109 -5.74 -12.78 -37.35
N GLY A 110 -6.39 -11.91 -36.59
CA GLY A 110 -7.42 -10.98 -37.07
C GLY A 110 -7.27 -9.60 -36.43
N LEU A 111 -7.76 -8.56 -37.10
CA LEU A 111 -7.71 -7.19 -36.60
C LEU A 111 -9.08 -6.82 -36.01
N VAL A 112 -9.09 -6.35 -34.76
CA VAL A 112 -10.31 -5.87 -34.11
C VAL A 112 -10.67 -4.50 -34.67
N LEU A 113 -11.88 -4.37 -35.22
CA LEU A 113 -12.42 -3.12 -35.74
C LEU A 113 -13.20 -2.34 -34.67
N ASP A 114 -14.13 -3.01 -34.00
CA ASP A 114 -14.99 -2.44 -32.96
C ASP A 114 -15.15 -3.43 -31.80
N HIS A 115 -15.01 -2.93 -30.57
CA HIS A 115 -15.17 -3.70 -29.34
C HIS A 115 -16.42 -3.25 -28.59
N MET A 116 -17.42 -4.12 -28.47
CA MET A 116 -18.64 -3.86 -27.70
C MET A 116 -18.40 -4.28 -26.24
N ARG A 117 -18.12 -3.30 -25.36
CA ARG A 117 -17.78 -3.56 -23.94
C ARG A 117 -18.91 -4.24 -23.15
N GLU A 118 -20.16 -4.03 -23.56
CA GLU A 118 -21.34 -4.55 -22.85
C GLU A 118 -21.64 -6.01 -23.15
N THR A 119 -21.19 -6.55 -24.30
CA THR A 119 -21.53 -7.92 -24.74
C THR A 119 -20.33 -8.87 -24.82
N ASN A 120 -19.09 -8.41 -24.53
CA ASN A 120 -17.86 -9.17 -24.78
C ASN A 120 -17.76 -9.71 -26.23
N GLU A 121 -18.34 -8.99 -27.18
CA GLU A 121 -18.28 -9.29 -28.61
C GLU A 121 -17.38 -8.27 -29.31
N ALA A 122 -16.59 -8.74 -30.27
CA ALA A 122 -15.81 -7.86 -31.13
C ALA A 122 -16.05 -8.20 -32.60
N ARG A 123 -16.12 -7.16 -33.43
CA ARG A 123 -16.14 -7.31 -34.89
C ARG A 123 -14.71 -7.38 -35.37
N PHE A 124 -14.35 -8.52 -35.97
CA PHE A 124 -13.03 -8.76 -36.53
C PHE A 124 -13.08 -8.65 -38.04
N ASP A 125 -12.17 -7.91 -38.64
CA ASP A 125 -11.85 -8.11 -40.05
C ASP A 125 -10.92 -9.32 -40.15
N ILE A 126 -11.47 -10.41 -40.70
CA ILE A 126 -10.72 -11.65 -40.85
C ILE A 126 -10.29 -11.73 -42.31
N ASN A 127 -9.01 -11.43 -42.56
CA ASN A 127 -8.39 -11.78 -43.83
C ASN A 127 -8.08 -13.29 -43.81
N LEU A 128 -9.08 -14.11 -44.16
CA LEU A 128 -8.99 -15.57 -44.19
C LEU A 128 -8.14 -16.10 -45.35
N ASP A 129 -7.75 -15.25 -46.29
CA ASP A 129 -6.90 -15.65 -47.41
C ASP A 129 -5.43 -15.39 -47.06
N VAL A 130 -4.81 -16.39 -46.42
CA VAL A 130 -3.34 -16.48 -46.31
C VAL A 130 -2.68 -16.61 -47.71
N ASN A 131 -3.46 -16.72 -48.78
CA ASN A 131 -2.95 -16.82 -50.14
C ASN A 131 -2.55 -15.47 -50.76
N ASP A 132 -2.87 -14.33 -50.14
CA ASP A 132 -2.68 -13.00 -50.76
C ASP A 132 -1.77 -12.03 -49.99
N MET A 133 -0.99 -12.50 -49.00
CA MET A 133 0.24 -11.79 -48.60
C MET A 133 1.34 -12.11 -49.63
N SER A 134 1.10 -11.75 -50.90
CA SER A 134 2.08 -11.82 -51.96
C SER A 134 3.10 -10.68 -51.82
N VAL A 135 3.91 -10.74 -50.76
CA VAL A 135 4.96 -9.74 -50.55
C VAL A 135 6.19 -10.16 -51.36
N LYS A 136 6.29 -9.64 -52.58
CA LYS A 136 7.52 -9.71 -53.37
C LYS A 136 8.70 -9.20 -52.52
N GLY A 137 9.67 -10.06 -52.23
CA GLY A 137 10.92 -9.72 -51.52
C GLY A 137 11.09 -10.32 -50.13
N ILE A 138 10.06 -10.95 -49.54
CA ILE A 138 10.17 -11.61 -48.22
C ILE A 138 11.00 -12.88 -48.27
N SER A 139 10.87 -13.67 -49.34
CA SER A 139 11.63 -14.91 -49.54
C SER A 139 13.13 -14.76 -49.29
N ASN A 140 13.75 -13.66 -49.76
CA ASN A 140 15.18 -13.41 -49.57
C ASN A 140 15.51 -13.11 -48.11
N LYS A 141 14.75 -12.26 -47.42
CA LYS A 141 14.94 -11.96 -45.99
C LYS A 141 14.75 -13.20 -45.10
N CYS A 142 13.76 -14.04 -45.43
CA CYS A 142 13.58 -15.31 -44.72
C CYS A 142 14.78 -16.23 -44.88
N LEU A 143 15.38 -16.30 -46.09
CA LEU A 143 16.58 -17.10 -46.33
C LEU A 143 17.82 -16.52 -45.62
N GLU A 144 17.95 -15.19 -45.52
CA GLU A 144 19.02 -14.50 -44.79
C GLU A 144 18.99 -14.76 -43.27
N LEU A 145 17.80 -15.00 -42.69
CA LEU A 145 17.65 -15.28 -41.26
C LEU A 145 17.99 -16.72 -40.86
N ILE A 146 17.94 -17.68 -41.79
CA ILE A 146 18.15 -19.11 -41.49
C ILE A 146 19.52 -19.38 -40.86
N PRO A 147 20.65 -18.86 -41.38
CA PRO A 147 21.96 -19.04 -40.74
C PRO A 147 21.97 -18.58 -39.28
N SER A 148 21.34 -17.44 -38.98
CA SER A 148 21.26 -16.91 -37.61
C SER A 148 20.41 -17.80 -36.68
N ILE A 149 19.37 -18.44 -37.20
CA ILE A 149 18.53 -19.39 -36.44
C ILE A 149 19.29 -20.69 -36.19
N ILE A 150 20.02 -21.21 -37.19
CA ILE A 150 20.83 -22.42 -37.03
C ILE A 150 21.93 -22.17 -36.00
N GLU A 151 22.62 -21.03 -36.07
CA GLU A 151 23.63 -20.65 -35.08
C GLU A 151 23.04 -20.56 -33.66
N LEU A 152 21.79 -20.11 -33.51
CA LEU A 152 21.11 -20.11 -32.22
C LEU A 152 20.86 -21.53 -31.70
N PHE A 153 20.48 -22.48 -32.55
CA PHE A 153 20.35 -23.89 -32.14
C PHE A 153 21.70 -24.50 -31.74
N ASP A 154 22.76 -24.24 -32.51
CA ASP A 154 24.11 -24.72 -32.21
C ASP A 154 24.58 -24.20 -30.83
N ASN A 155 24.36 -22.91 -30.53
CA ASN A 155 24.67 -22.32 -29.22
C ASN A 155 23.89 -22.96 -28.06
N ILE A 156 22.63 -23.38 -28.29
CA ILE A 156 21.81 -24.06 -27.28
C ILE A 156 22.33 -25.47 -27.03
N GLU A 157 22.65 -26.22 -28.08
CA GLU A 157 23.23 -27.56 -27.95
C GLU A 157 24.57 -27.51 -27.24
N GLU A 158 25.44 -26.57 -27.61
CA GLU A 158 26.72 -26.34 -26.95
C GLU A 158 26.56 -25.97 -25.47
N PHE A 159 25.62 -25.07 -25.13
CA PHE A 159 25.32 -24.72 -23.76
C PHE A 159 24.82 -25.92 -22.93
N ILE A 160 23.88 -26.70 -23.47
CA ILE A 160 23.36 -27.89 -22.78
C ILE A 160 24.48 -28.93 -22.58
N HIS A 161 25.33 -29.11 -23.60
CA HIS A 161 26.49 -30.01 -23.52
C HIS A 161 27.44 -29.55 -22.42
N ASN A 162 27.90 -28.29 -22.45
CA ASN A 162 28.83 -27.74 -21.47
C ASN A 162 28.27 -27.71 -20.04
N TYR A 163 26.96 -27.54 -19.88
CA TYR A 163 26.30 -27.54 -18.57
C TYR A 163 26.09 -28.97 -17.99
N THR A 164 26.04 -30.00 -18.85
CA THR A 164 25.83 -31.40 -18.44
C THR A 164 27.11 -32.22 -18.36
N HIS A 165 28.12 -31.87 -19.15
CA HIS A 165 29.38 -32.60 -19.21
C HIS A 165 30.23 -32.28 -17.98
N ASP A 166 30.28 -33.22 -17.03
CA ASP A 166 31.16 -33.15 -15.86
C ASP A 166 32.52 -33.75 -16.22
N PRO A 167 33.60 -32.94 -16.34
CA PRO A 167 34.93 -33.44 -16.69
C PRO A 167 35.53 -34.35 -15.61
N SER A 168 34.93 -34.47 -14.42
CA SER A 168 35.37 -35.40 -13.37
C SER A 168 34.94 -36.87 -13.59
N ALA A 169 33.98 -37.13 -14.47
CA ALA A 169 33.44 -38.47 -14.71
C ALA A 169 34.24 -39.32 -15.72
N THR A 170 35.13 -38.70 -16.51
CA THR A 170 35.99 -39.38 -17.49
C THR A 170 37.44 -38.98 -17.32
N ILE A 171 38.17 -39.67 -16.46
CA ILE A 171 39.63 -39.62 -16.40
C ILE A 171 40.18 -40.90 -17.03
N PRO A 172 40.80 -40.86 -18.22
CA PRO A 172 41.77 -41.88 -18.59
C PRO A 172 43.08 -41.60 -17.86
N GLU A 173 43.62 -42.61 -17.17
CA GLU A 173 44.95 -42.60 -16.59
C GLU A 173 46.01 -42.30 -17.67
N LYS A 174 46.53 -41.06 -17.72
CA LYS A 174 47.90 -40.73 -18.15
C LYS A 174 48.26 -39.25 -17.93
N ASP A 175 49.51 -39.04 -17.55
CA ASP A 175 50.05 -37.95 -16.73
C ASP A 175 50.38 -36.60 -17.42
N ASP A 176 49.89 -36.28 -18.62
CA ASP A 176 50.42 -35.12 -19.38
C ASP A 176 49.42 -33.99 -19.72
N VAL A 177 48.26 -33.87 -19.06
CA VAL A 177 47.31 -32.76 -19.30
C VAL A 177 46.88 -32.07 -17.99
N LYS A 178 47.80 -31.31 -17.36
CA LYS A 178 47.55 -30.66 -16.06
C LYS A 178 47.00 -29.22 -16.12
N SER A 179 46.98 -28.56 -17.29
CA SER A 179 46.43 -27.19 -17.41
C SER A 179 45.02 -27.14 -18.00
N GLU A 180 44.70 -27.97 -19.01
CA GLU A 180 43.36 -27.96 -19.63
C GLU A 180 42.28 -28.57 -18.72
N SER A 181 42.63 -29.60 -17.93
CA SER A 181 41.68 -30.29 -17.04
C SER A 181 41.16 -29.44 -15.88
N HIS A 182 41.97 -28.52 -15.36
CA HIS A 182 41.55 -27.59 -14.31
C HIS A 182 40.65 -26.48 -14.85
N ASP A 183 40.92 -26.00 -16.05
CA ASP A 183 40.09 -24.98 -16.70
C ASP A 183 38.70 -25.52 -16.99
N ASP A 184 38.59 -26.74 -17.52
CA ASP A 184 37.29 -27.35 -17.82
C ASP A 184 36.46 -27.62 -16.57
N GLN A 185 37.09 -27.99 -15.44
CA GLN A 185 36.41 -28.07 -14.14
C GLN A 185 35.91 -26.71 -13.66
N LEU A 186 36.71 -25.66 -13.82
CA LEU A 186 36.33 -24.29 -13.47
C LEU A 186 35.17 -23.77 -14.35
N LYS A 187 35.21 -24.05 -15.65
CA LYS A 187 34.12 -23.76 -16.61
C LYS A 187 32.80 -24.39 -16.16
N TYR A 188 32.84 -25.67 -15.78
CA TYR A 188 31.68 -26.41 -15.28
C TYR A 188 31.09 -25.79 -14.00
N VAL A 189 31.94 -25.47 -13.01
CA VAL A 189 31.51 -24.87 -11.74
C VAL A 189 30.94 -23.46 -11.95
N LEU A 190 31.57 -22.62 -12.77
CA LEU A 190 31.10 -21.26 -13.06
C LEU A 190 29.73 -21.24 -13.73
N LEU A 191 29.43 -22.21 -14.61
CA LEU A 191 28.11 -22.35 -15.22
C LEU A 191 27.02 -22.72 -14.21
N LYS A 192 27.29 -23.62 -13.25
CA LYS A 192 26.31 -24.02 -12.21
C LYS A 192 26.08 -22.94 -11.15
N LEU A 193 27.06 -22.08 -10.90
CA LEU A 193 26.92 -20.96 -9.97
C LEU A 193 26.08 -19.82 -10.53
N SER A 194 26.00 -19.68 -11.87
CA SER A 194 25.21 -18.65 -12.53
C SER A 194 23.70 -18.95 -12.44
N PRO A 195 22.89 -18.10 -11.76
CA PRO A 195 21.45 -18.34 -11.66
C PRO A 195 20.74 -18.24 -13.03
N LEU A 196 21.32 -17.49 -13.97
CA LEU A 196 20.84 -17.40 -15.35
C LEU A 196 21.00 -18.73 -16.09
N SER A 197 22.17 -19.35 -15.97
CA SER A 197 22.44 -20.66 -16.56
C SER A 197 21.54 -21.74 -15.98
N ASN A 198 21.31 -21.71 -14.67
CA ASN A 198 20.40 -22.66 -14.00
C ASN A 198 18.96 -22.51 -14.52
N LEU A 199 18.47 -21.27 -14.64
CA LEU A 199 17.13 -21.00 -15.18
C LEU A 199 17.01 -21.46 -16.64
N LEU A 200 17.94 -21.06 -17.50
CA LEU A 200 17.91 -21.43 -18.93
C LEU A 200 18.04 -22.93 -19.12
N TYR A 201 18.89 -23.61 -18.36
CA TYR A 201 18.98 -25.06 -18.40
C TYR A 201 17.65 -25.70 -18.01
N THR A 202 17.02 -25.32 -16.90
CA THR A 202 15.72 -25.91 -16.49
C THR A 202 14.62 -25.78 -17.55
N GLN A 203 14.66 -24.72 -18.37
CA GLN A 203 13.67 -24.49 -19.43
C GLN A 203 14.04 -25.19 -20.75
N LEU A 204 15.32 -25.21 -21.11
CA LEU A 204 15.81 -25.76 -22.38
C LEU A 204 16.09 -27.27 -22.33
N SER A 205 16.40 -27.83 -21.16
CA SER A 205 16.80 -29.23 -20.96
C SER A 205 15.63 -30.21 -20.87
N SER A 206 14.38 -29.76 -21.03
CA SER A 206 13.24 -30.67 -21.01
C SER A 206 13.31 -31.63 -22.22
N ASN A 207 12.96 -32.90 -22.02
CA ASN A 207 12.96 -33.91 -23.09
C ASN A 207 12.03 -33.52 -24.26
N GLU A 208 10.97 -32.76 -23.97
CA GLU A 208 10.04 -32.25 -24.99
C GLU A 208 10.63 -31.07 -25.76
N SER A 209 11.31 -30.15 -25.07
CA SER A 209 11.98 -28.98 -25.66
C SER A 209 13.10 -29.38 -26.60
N THR A 210 14.00 -30.26 -26.16
CA THR A 210 15.16 -30.74 -26.94
C THR A 210 14.73 -31.48 -28.22
N GLN A 211 13.75 -32.39 -28.12
CA GLN A 211 13.17 -33.03 -29.30
C GLN A 211 12.43 -32.05 -30.21
N GLY A 212 11.77 -31.04 -29.63
CA GLY A 212 11.10 -29.96 -30.36
C GLY A 212 12.07 -29.10 -31.17
N PHE A 213 13.18 -28.68 -30.57
CA PHE A 213 14.21 -27.89 -31.21
C PHE A 213 14.92 -28.67 -32.32
N ALA A 214 15.31 -29.93 -32.08
CA ALA A 214 15.91 -30.78 -33.12
C ALA A 214 14.96 -31.02 -34.32
N ARG A 215 13.63 -31.09 -34.07
CA ARG A 215 12.63 -31.16 -35.15
C ARG A 215 12.54 -29.83 -35.91
N LEU A 216 12.49 -28.70 -35.21
CA LEU A 216 12.44 -27.37 -35.84
C LEU A 216 13.69 -27.09 -36.66
N GLU A 217 14.87 -27.42 -36.14
CA GLU A 217 16.14 -27.27 -36.83
C GLU A 217 16.16 -28.04 -38.15
N ARG A 218 15.69 -29.30 -38.17
CA ARG A 218 15.50 -30.08 -39.41
C ARG A 218 14.51 -29.42 -40.36
N LEU A 219 13.42 -28.83 -39.85
CA LEU A 219 12.43 -28.13 -40.66
C LEU A 219 13.02 -26.86 -41.32
N PHE A 220 13.76 -26.04 -40.57
CA PHE A 220 14.48 -24.87 -41.12
C PHE A 220 15.58 -25.28 -42.12
N LYS A 221 16.35 -26.34 -41.84
CA LYS A 221 17.35 -26.91 -42.77
C LYS A 221 16.71 -27.52 -44.03
N SER A 222 15.49 -28.04 -43.95
CA SER A 222 14.75 -28.53 -45.12
C SER A 222 14.22 -27.38 -45.97
N TYR A 223 13.82 -26.27 -45.34
CA TYR A 223 13.33 -25.08 -46.02
C TYR A 223 14.45 -24.37 -46.81
N SER A 224 15.68 -24.31 -46.28
CA SER A 224 16.81 -23.74 -47.01
C SER A 224 17.19 -24.52 -48.28
N LYS A 225 16.83 -25.81 -48.37
CA LYS A 225 17.10 -26.67 -49.54
C LYS A 225 16.01 -26.58 -50.61
N SER A 226 14.77 -26.22 -50.25
CA SER A 226 13.68 -26.07 -51.21
C SER A 226 13.78 -24.72 -51.93
N LYS A 227 14.26 -24.71 -53.18
CA LYS A 227 14.37 -23.50 -54.02
C LYS A 227 13.03 -22.91 -54.49
N ASP A 228 11.90 -23.50 -54.12
CA ASP A 228 10.57 -23.00 -54.46
C ASP A 228 10.06 -22.05 -53.37
N GLY A 229 10.02 -20.75 -53.68
CA GLY A 229 9.44 -19.69 -52.84
C GLY A 229 7.93 -19.79 -52.61
N SER A 230 7.32 -20.96 -52.83
CA SER A 230 5.90 -21.24 -52.62
C SER A 230 5.54 -21.63 -51.18
N ASN A 231 6.52 -21.70 -50.28
CA ASN A 231 6.34 -22.19 -48.91
C ASN A 231 6.61 -21.16 -47.80
N GLU A 232 6.59 -19.85 -48.09
CA GLU A 232 6.79 -18.79 -47.06
C GLU A 232 5.84 -18.95 -45.86
N LYS A 233 4.61 -19.43 -46.11
CA LYS A 233 3.63 -19.77 -45.06
C LYS A 233 4.17 -20.76 -44.03
N ARG A 234 4.96 -21.76 -44.45
CA ARG A 234 5.57 -22.73 -43.54
C ARG A 234 6.68 -22.09 -42.70
N PHE A 235 7.43 -21.14 -43.26
CA PHE A 235 8.44 -20.40 -42.51
C PHE A 235 7.81 -19.57 -41.39
N PHE A 236 6.73 -18.84 -41.66
CA PHE A 236 5.99 -18.11 -40.62
C PHE A 236 5.40 -19.04 -39.54
N GLN A 237 4.98 -20.26 -39.91
CA GLN A 237 4.56 -21.27 -38.93
C GLN A 237 5.72 -21.75 -38.07
N TYR A 238 6.90 -22.00 -38.65
CA TYR A 238 8.07 -22.40 -37.89
C TYR A 238 8.55 -21.29 -36.95
N MET A 239 8.46 -20.03 -37.39
CA MET A 239 8.71 -18.84 -36.57
C MET A 239 7.74 -18.77 -35.37
N ASP A 240 6.44 -18.95 -35.60
CA ASP A 240 5.43 -18.98 -34.54
C ASP A 240 5.69 -20.13 -33.55
N VAL A 241 6.11 -21.31 -34.02
CA VAL A 241 6.48 -22.45 -33.16
C VAL A 241 7.77 -22.18 -32.38
N LEU A 242 8.79 -21.55 -32.99
CA LEU A 242 10.02 -21.20 -32.30
C LEU A 242 9.75 -20.18 -31.18
N THR A 243 8.97 -19.14 -31.45
CA THR A 243 8.59 -18.13 -30.45
C THR A 243 7.79 -18.71 -29.28
N ALA A 244 7.02 -19.78 -29.53
CA ALA A 244 6.31 -20.48 -28.47
C ALA A 244 7.23 -21.37 -27.62
N LEU A 245 8.09 -22.16 -28.25
CA LEU A 245 8.98 -23.11 -27.58
C LEU A 245 10.14 -22.43 -26.85
N PHE A 246 10.65 -21.33 -27.40
CA PHE A 246 11.79 -20.63 -26.83
C PHE A 246 11.36 -19.74 -25.64
N PRO A 247 12.16 -19.64 -24.57
CA PRO A 247 11.84 -18.83 -23.40
C PRO A 247 12.06 -17.31 -23.61
N PHE A 248 11.47 -16.74 -24.67
CA PHE A 248 11.41 -15.29 -24.85
C PHE A 248 10.61 -14.62 -23.73
N SER A 249 10.93 -13.35 -23.43
CA SER A 249 10.19 -12.59 -22.42
C SER A 249 8.73 -12.39 -22.82
N ILE A 250 7.84 -12.23 -21.85
CA ILE A 250 6.41 -11.98 -22.10
C ILE A 250 6.24 -10.75 -22.99
N LYS A 251 7.03 -9.70 -22.75
CA LYS A 251 7.06 -8.49 -23.56
C LYS A 251 7.45 -8.77 -25.01
N GLN A 252 8.51 -9.53 -25.28
CA GLN A 252 8.91 -9.91 -26.64
C GLN A 252 7.81 -10.71 -27.36
N LYS A 253 7.19 -11.66 -26.64
CA LYS A 253 6.09 -12.45 -27.19
C LYS A 253 4.86 -11.58 -27.48
N VAL A 254 4.53 -10.62 -26.62
CA VAL A 254 3.42 -9.66 -26.82
C VAL A 254 3.72 -8.69 -27.96
N GLU A 255 4.93 -8.14 -28.04
CA GLU A 255 5.35 -7.30 -29.17
C GLU A 255 5.23 -8.07 -30.50
N PHE A 256 5.70 -9.30 -30.54
CA PHE A 256 5.56 -10.17 -31.71
C PHE A 256 4.10 -10.50 -32.05
N LEU A 257 3.22 -10.63 -31.04
CA LEU A 257 1.78 -10.85 -31.24
C LEU A 257 1.05 -9.60 -31.73
N SER A 258 1.49 -8.41 -31.30
CA SER A 258 0.84 -7.13 -31.61
C SER A 258 1.00 -6.71 -33.08
N VAL A 259 1.92 -7.33 -33.82
CA VAL A 259 2.22 -7.00 -35.21
C VAL A 259 1.47 -7.92 -36.17
N LEU A 260 0.75 -7.31 -37.13
CA LEU A 260 0.02 -8.01 -38.20
C LEU A 260 0.88 -8.17 -39.47
N GLU A 261 1.62 -7.13 -39.86
CA GLU A 261 2.37 -7.06 -41.12
C GLU A 261 3.56 -8.04 -41.18
N PRO A 262 3.72 -8.84 -42.25
CA PRO A 262 4.78 -9.86 -42.35
C PRO A 262 6.21 -9.34 -42.21
N ASN A 263 6.51 -8.17 -42.79
CA ASN A 263 7.84 -7.57 -42.75
C ASN A 263 8.21 -7.13 -41.33
N ASP A 264 7.27 -6.49 -40.64
CA ASP A 264 7.47 -6.03 -39.27
C ASP A 264 7.58 -7.22 -38.30
N ARG A 265 6.83 -8.31 -38.56
CA ARG A 265 6.95 -9.57 -37.82
C ARG A 265 8.34 -10.19 -37.97
N LEU A 266 8.87 -10.22 -39.19
CA LEU A 266 10.22 -10.71 -39.44
C LEU A 266 11.27 -9.86 -38.71
N SER A 267 11.14 -8.54 -38.75
CA SER A 267 12.03 -7.63 -38.02
C SER A 267 11.99 -7.88 -36.50
N LYS A 268 10.80 -7.98 -35.91
CA LYS A 268 10.65 -8.23 -34.46
C LYS A 268 11.18 -9.60 -34.04
N PHE A 269 11.04 -10.60 -34.90
CA PHE A 269 11.59 -11.93 -34.67
C PHE A 269 13.12 -11.95 -34.78
N GLU A 270 13.67 -11.25 -35.77
CA GLU A 270 15.11 -11.04 -35.92
C GLU A 270 15.71 -10.35 -34.70
N ASP A 271 15.08 -9.30 -34.18
CA ASP A 271 15.49 -8.62 -32.94
C ASP A 271 15.54 -9.58 -31.75
N SER A 272 14.54 -10.46 -31.63
CA SER A 272 14.44 -11.44 -30.54
C SER A 272 15.54 -12.51 -30.64
N ILE A 273 15.85 -12.98 -31.86
CA ILE A 273 16.95 -13.91 -32.13
C ILE A 273 18.29 -13.24 -31.82
N ASN A 274 18.52 -12.02 -32.31
CA ASN A 274 19.77 -11.30 -32.13
C ASN A 274 20.04 -10.99 -30.65
N PHE A 275 19.00 -10.60 -29.89
CA PHE A 275 19.08 -10.46 -28.44
C PHE A 275 19.50 -11.77 -27.78
N THR A 276 18.88 -12.89 -28.16
CA THR A 276 19.19 -14.20 -27.59
C THR A 276 20.62 -14.65 -27.89
N LYS A 277 21.06 -14.47 -29.14
CA LYS A 277 22.46 -14.73 -29.53
C LYS A 277 23.43 -13.90 -28.70
N ARG A 278 23.10 -12.63 -28.43
CA ARG A 278 23.89 -11.76 -27.55
C ARG A 278 23.97 -12.33 -26.14
N VAL A 279 22.86 -12.81 -25.57
CA VAL A 279 22.87 -13.43 -24.23
C VAL A 279 23.79 -14.66 -24.19
N PHE A 280 23.70 -15.56 -25.18
CA PHE A 280 24.59 -16.72 -25.24
C PHE A 280 26.07 -16.34 -25.42
N LYS A 281 26.37 -15.38 -26.31
CA LYS A 281 27.76 -14.99 -26.63
C LYS A 281 28.42 -14.07 -25.61
N GLU A 282 27.68 -13.19 -24.95
CA GLU A 282 28.26 -12.18 -24.03
C GLU A 282 28.13 -12.58 -22.56
N HIS A 283 27.08 -13.32 -22.19
CA HIS A 283 26.78 -13.62 -20.78
C HIS A 283 26.93 -15.10 -20.41
N LEU A 284 26.90 -16.01 -21.38
CA LEU A 284 27.08 -17.47 -21.16
C LEU A 284 28.33 -18.03 -21.84
N ASN A 285 29.16 -17.17 -22.44
CA ASN A 285 30.42 -17.59 -23.05
C ASN A 285 31.44 -17.98 -21.99
N VAL A 286 31.69 -19.27 -21.91
CA VAL A 286 32.46 -19.90 -20.84
C VAL A 286 33.95 -19.53 -20.90
N ASP A 287 34.49 -19.28 -22.10
CA ASP A 287 35.88 -18.85 -22.28
C ASP A 287 36.08 -17.41 -21.84
N PHE A 288 35.12 -16.52 -22.15
CA PHE A 288 35.14 -15.15 -21.64
C PHE A 288 35.01 -15.12 -20.12
N LEU A 289 34.14 -15.95 -19.53
CA LEU A 289 33.99 -16.06 -18.08
C LEU A 289 35.27 -16.57 -17.41
N LEU A 290 35.94 -17.57 -18.02
CA LEU A 290 37.20 -18.12 -17.53
C LEU A 290 38.36 -17.13 -17.67
N GLU A 291 38.48 -16.42 -18.80
CA GLU A 291 39.50 -15.37 -18.99
C GLU A 291 39.27 -14.20 -18.02
N THR A 292 38.02 -13.77 -17.84
CA THR A 292 37.66 -12.73 -16.88
C THR A 292 38.02 -13.20 -15.48
N TRP A 293 37.67 -14.44 -15.10
CA TRP A 293 38.00 -15.04 -13.82
C TRP A 293 39.52 -15.14 -13.58
N LYS A 294 40.29 -15.60 -14.56
CA LYS A 294 41.76 -15.67 -14.50
C LYS A 294 42.43 -14.30 -14.47
N SER A 295 41.83 -13.29 -15.10
CA SER A 295 42.34 -11.92 -15.08
C SER A 295 42.18 -11.25 -13.73
N LEU A 296 41.26 -11.74 -12.87
CA LEU A 296 41.05 -11.26 -11.50
C LEU A 296 42.23 -11.59 -10.59
N ASP A 297 42.84 -12.76 -10.76
CA ASP A 297 43.92 -13.22 -9.88
C ASP A 297 45.29 -12.60 -10.24
N ASN A 298 45.48 -12.16 -11.49
CA ASN A 298 46.81 -11.83 -12.01
C ASN A 298 47.20 -10.36 -12.02
N LYS A 299 46.34 -9.39 -11.65
CA LYS A 299 46.69 -7.96 -11.82
C LYS A 299 46.61 -7.02 -10.63
N ASN A 300 45.89 -7.29 -9.54
CA ASN A 300 45.86 -6.38 -8.39
C ASN A 300 45.60 -7.16 -7.11
N GLY A 301 46.40 -6.95 -6.07
CA GLY A 301 46.45 -7.76 -4.84
C GLY A 301 45.12 -7.99 -4.09
N PRO A 302 45.15 -8.79 -3.01
CA PRO A 302 44.00 -9.51 -2.43
C PRO A 302 42.80 -8.64 -2.00
N SER A 303 42.97 -7.33 -1.81
CA SER A 303 41.90 -6.41 -1.42
C SER A 303 40.99 -5.94 -2.58
N ASN A 304 41.44 -6.02 -3.85
CA ASN A 304 40.63 -5.63 -5.02
C ASN A 304 39.95 -6.82 -5.71
N GLY A 305 40.34 -8.06 -5.40
CA GLY A 305 39.71 -9.27 -5.93
C GLY A 305 38.23 -9.37 -5.52
N ASP A 306 37.91 -9.01 -4.29
CA ASP A 306 36.52 -9.02 -3.80
C ASP A 306 35.66 -7.92 -4.43
N LEU A 307 36.24 -6.75 -4.71
CA LEU A 307 35.53 -5.68 -5.42
C LEU A 307 35.19 -6.12 -6.85
N LEU A 308 36.13 -6.72 -7.56
CA LEU A 308 35.91 -7.17 -8.94
C LEU A 308 35.04 -8.44 -9.01
N ARG A 309 35.15 -9.36 -8.04
CA ARG A 309 34.20 -10.48 -7.88
C ARG A 309 32.79 -9.98 -7.56
N SER A 310 32.67 -8.94 -6.72
CA SER A 310 31.39 -8.28 -6.46
C SER A 310 30.85 -7.56 -7.70
N GLN A 311 31.70 -6.98 -8.54
CA GLN A 311 31.31 -6.38 -9.81
C GLN A 311 30.87 -7.43 -10.83
N PHE A 312 31.56 -8.57 -10.91
CA PHE A 312 31.19 -9.73 -11.73
C PHE A 312 29.82 -10.30 -11.32
N ILE A 313 29.62 -10.55 -10.02
CA ILE A 313 28.32 -10.97 -9.47
C ILE A 313 27.27 -9.89 -9.72
N SER A 314 27.60 -8.60 -9.56
CA SER A 314 26.68 -7.50 -9.85
C SER A 314 26.29 -7.42 -11.33
N SER A 315 27.19 -7.79 -12.25
CA SER A 315 26.95 -7.85 -13.69
C SER A 315 26.02 -9.00 -14.04
N HIS A 316 26.24 -10.19 -13.46
CA HIS A 316 25.34 -11.34 -13.60
C HIS A 316 23.97 -11.11 -12.94
N LEU A 317 23.92 -10.43 -11.79
CA LEU A 317 22.69 -10.00 -11.17
C LEU A 317 22.00 -8.90 -11.98
N ARG A 318 22.77 -8.06 -12.69
CA ARG A 318 22.23 -7.03 -13.60
C ARG A 318 21.68 -7.64 -14.88
N SER A 319 22.31 -8.68 -15.45
CA SER A 319 21.77 -9.42 -16.61
C SER A 319 20.55 -10.25 -16.24
N LEU A 320 20.56 -10.90 -15.08
CA LEU A 320 19.35 -11.49 -14.47
C LEU A 320 18.29 -10.45 -14.25
N ARG A 321 18.65 -9.28 -13.72
CA ARG A 321 17.72 -8.16 -13.53
C ARG A 321 17.22 -7.60 -14.85
N MET A 322 17.98 -7.61 -15.94
CA MET A 322 17.47 -7.20 -17.26
C MET A 322 16.42 -8.19 -17.78
N LEU A 323 16.65 -9.50 -17.61
CA LEU A 323 15.66 -10.53 -17.94
C LEU A 323 14.46 -10.50 -17.00
N VAL A 324 14.67 -10.27 -15.70
CA VAL A 324 13.62 -10.19 -14.67
C VAL A 324 12.82 -8.88 -14.76
N ASP A 325 13.44 -7.75 -15.08
CA ASP A 325 12.78 -6.46 -15.31
C ASP A 325 12.00 -6.47 -16.66
N GLU A 326 12.35 -7.33 -17.63
CA GLU A 326 11.55 -7.58 -18.85
C GLU A 326 10.47 -8.68 -18.70
N ILE A 327 10.64 -9.62 -17.76
CA ILE A 327 9.58 -10.55 -17.31
C ILE A 327 8.63 -9.84 -16.33
N GLY A 328 9.09 -8.79 -15.67
CA GLY A 328 8.45 -8.08 -14.57
C GLY A 328 8.01 -6.67 -14.93
N THR A 329 6.99 -6.55 -15.79
CA THR A 329 6.01 -5.46 -15.62
C THR A 329 4.73 -6.03 -15.01
N SER A 330 4.89 -6.57 -13.81
CA SER A 330 3.84 -6.57 -12.79
C SER A 330 4.51 -6.48 -11.43
N SER A 331 4.07 -5.51 -10.63
CA SER A 331 4.51 -5.14 -9.28
C SER A 331 5.74 -4.23 -9.13
N THR A 332 5.44 -2.96 -8.83
CA THR A 332 6.35 -1.95 -8.34
C THR A 332 6.49 -2.00 -6.81
N LYS A 333 7.75 -2.06 -6.36
CA LYS A 333 8.35 -1.62 -5.06
C LYS A 333 7.85 -2.35 -3.79
N SER A 334 8.73 -2.85 -2.92
CA SER A 334 9.76 -2.04 -2.25
C SER A 334 10.84 -2.88 -1.55
N LYS A 335 11.98 -2.22 -1.33
CA LYS A 335 13.19 -2.69 -0.64
C LYS A 335 13.00 -2.79 0.87
N SER A 336 13.63 -3.79 1.49
CA SER A 336 14.70 -3.68 2.52
C SER A 336 14.79 -4.98 3.35
N PRO A 337 15.79 -5.18 4.22
CA PRO A 337 17.25 -5.09 4.05
C PRO A 337 17.95 -6.41 4.45
N ASN A 338 19.24 -6.50 4.14
CA ASN A 338 20.17 -7.54 4.60
C ASN A 338 20.03 -7.87 6.10
N ARG A 339 20.02 -9.18 6.41
CA ARG A 339 20.69 -9.73 7.59
C ARG A 339 21.72 -10.76 7.13
N PRO A 340 22.93 -10.76 7.69
CA PRO A 340 23.99 -11.67 7.29
C PRO A 340 23.67 -13.07 7.83
N ARG A 341 23.82 -14.09 6.97
CA ARG A 341 23.93 -15.48 7.42
C ARG A 341 25.41 -15.79 7.54
N ALA A 342 25.86 -16.06 8.77
CA ALA A 342 27.19 -16.59 9.05
C ALA A 342 27.37 -17.94 8.33
N PRO A 343 28.62 -18.33 8.00
CA PRO A 343 28.90 -19.60 7.37
C PRO A 343 28.84 -20.71 8.43
N SER A 344 28.14 -21.80 8.12
CA SER A 344 28.34 -23.08 8.78
C SER A 344 28.77 -24.08 7.71
N GLN A 345 30.09 -24.22 7.58
CA GLN A 345 30.70 -25.50 7.27
C GLN A 345 30.67 -26.34 8.55
N ASP A 346 30.60 -27.65 8.35
CA ASP A 346 30.75 -28.73 9.33
C ASP A 346 29.54 -29.02 10.23
N SER A 347 28.76 -30.05 9.85
CA SER A 347 28.16 -31.00 10.80
C SER A 347 27.44 -32.16 10.07
N GLU A 348 28.17 -33.18 9.62
CA GLU A 348 27.58 -34.52 9.38
C GLU A 348 27.44 -35.31 10.70
N GLU A 349 27.67 -34.69 11.86
CA GLU A 349 27.56 -35.31 13.19
C GLU A 349 26.31 -34.87 14.00
N ASP A 350 25.48 -33.92 13.53
CA ASP A 350 24.43 -33.28 14.36
C ASP A 350 22.99 -33.82 14.13
N ASP A 351 22.74 -34.55 13.03
CA ASP A 351 21.40 -35.12 12.74
C ASP A 351 20.93 -36.15 13.80
N GLY A 352 21.87 -36.70 14.58
CA GLY A 352 21.59 -37.64 15.65
C GLY A 352 21.04 -37.02 16.94
N ASP A 353 21.28 -35.74 17.19
CA ASP A 353 20.84 -35.05 18.42
C ASP A 353 19.47 -34.39 18.26
N ASP A 354 19.17 -33.77 17.10
CA ASP A 354 17.84 -33.21 16.79
C ASP A 354 16.73 -34.27 16.83
N LEU A 355 17.01 -35.49 16.35
CA LEU A 355 16.06 -36.62 16.42
C LEU A 355 15.75 -37.04 17.86
N LYS A 356 16.70 -36.89 18.78
CA LYS A 356 16.49 -37.18 20.21
C LYS A 356 15.66 -36.09 20.87
N GLU A 357 15.87 -34.82 20.51
CA GLU A 357 15.07 -33.70 21.01
C GLU A 357 13.59 -33.82 20.60
N ILE A 358 13.34 -34.12 19.32
CA ILE A 358 11.98 -34.37 18.81
C ILE A 358 11.34 -35.57 19.53
N GLY A 359 12.12 -36.64 19.75
CA GLY A 359 11.67 -37.80 20.53
C GLY A 359 11.31 -37.45 21.98
N ALA A 360 12.11 -36.61 22.64
CA ALA A 360 11.86 -36.15 24.01
C ALA A 360 10.59 -35.29 24.10
N PHE A 361 10.38 -34.37 23.15
CA PHE A 361 9.16 -33.57 23.08
C PHE A 361 7.90 -34.44 22.96
N ILE A 362 7.93 -35.46 22.10
CA ILE A 362 6.80 -36.37 21.90
C ILE A 362 6.48 -37.19 23.15
N ASN A 363 7.50 -37.59 23.92
CA ASN A 363 7.28 -38.25 25.20
C ASN A 363 6.56 -37.34 26.21
N SER A 364 6.78 -36.02 26.14
CA SER A 364 6.12 -35.01 26.97
C SER A 364 4.80 -34.46 26.41
N ILE A 365 4.33 -34.93 25.24
CA ILE A 365 3.19 -34.33 24.51
C ILE A 365 1.87 -34.36 25.30
N GLY A 366 1.71 -35.34 26.20
CA GLY A 366 0.51 -35.51 27.02
C GLY A 366 0.34 -34.44 28.11
N GLU A 367 1.44 -33.78 28.51
CA GLU A 367 1.46 -32.71 29.51
C GLU A 367 0.95 -31.37 28.95
N TYR A 368 1.06 -31.19 27.63
CA TYR A 368 0.68 -29.98 26.93
C TYR A 368 -0.81 -29.97 26.56
N ASP A 369 -1.37 -28.76 26.48
CA ASP A 369 -2.73 -28.53 26.03
C ASP A 369 -2.80 -28.50 24.50
N ILE A 370 -2.80 -29.70 23.91
CA ILE A 370 -2.95 -29.92 22.46
C ILE A 370 -4.22 -30.72 22.25
N ALA A 371 -5.01 -30.36 21.24
CA ALA A 371 -6.21 -31.12 20.86
C ALA A 371 -5.89 -32.63 20.70
N PRO A 372 -6.78 -33.54 21.14
CA PRO A 372 -6.51 -34.98 21.09
C PRO A 372 -6.23 -35.50 19.68
N ASP A 373 -6.84 -34.88 18.67
CA ASP A 373 -6.59 -35.17 17.26
C ASP A 373 -5.20 -34.70 16.80
N GLY A 374 -4.74 -33.55 17.29
CA GLY A 374 -3.40 -33.03 17.03
C GLY A 374 -2.30 -33.93 17.61
N GLN A 375 -2.48 -34.40 18.86
CA GLN A 375 -1.54 -35.34 19.49
C GLN A 375 -1.40 -36.63 18.69
N ARG A 376 -2.52 -37.21 18.24
CA ARG A 376 -2.51 -38.42 17.39
C ARG A 376 -1.80 -38.19 16.06
N LEU A 377 -2.00 -37.03 15.44
CA LEU A 377 -1.37 -36.66 14.18
C LEU A 377 0.15 -36.53 14.32
N ILE A 378 0.63 -35.81 15.34
CA ILE A 378 2.06 -35.58 15.60
C ILE A 378 2.79 -36.91 15.86
N VAL A 379 2.21 -37.79 16.69
CA VAL A 379 2.79 -39.12 16.98
C VAL A 379 2.87 -39.98 15.72
N LYS A 380 1.82 -39.97 14.89
CA LYS A 380 1.78 -40.71 13.62
C LYS A 380 2.81 -40.19 12.62
N ASP A 381 2.95 -38.88 12.50
CA ASP A 381 3.90 -38.23 11.58
C ASP A 381 5.35 -38.49 12.00
N PHE A 382 5.65 -38.50 13.31
CA PHE A 382 6.97 -38.88 13.82
C PHE A 382 7.32 -40.35 13.57
N GLN A 383 6.39 -41.28 13.84
CA GLN A 383 6.61 -42.71 13.54
C GLN A 383 6.83 -42.98 12.05
N ARG A 384 6.23 -42.15 11.19
CA ARG A 384 6.46 -42.20 9.75
C ARG A 384 7.85 -41.66 9.41
N MET A 385 8.22 -40.50 9.95
CA MET A 385 9.53 -39.87 9.73
C MET A 385 10.68 -40.78 10.18
N SER A 386 10.57 -41.42 11.35
CA SER A 386 11.60 -42.30 11.91
C SER A 386 11.85 -43.58 11.09
N LYS A 387 10.88 -43.99 10.25
CA LYS A 387 11.00 -45.15 9.36
C LYS A 387 11.49 -44.79 7.95
N MET A 388 11.49 -43.50 7.61
CA MET A 388 11.89 -43.00 6.28
C MET A 388 13.41 -42.78 6.23
N GLN A 389 13.98 -42.85 5.02
CA GLN A 389 15.38 -42.51 4.79
C GLN A 389 15.56 -40.98 4.88
N ALA A 390 16.62 -40.55 5.57
CA ALA A 390 16.93 -39.13 5.81
C ALA A 390 17.16 -38.33 4.51
N THR A 391 17.58 -38.99 3.43
CA THR A 391 17.80 -38.38 2.10
C THR A 391 16.50 -38.10 1.32
N SER A 392 15.33 -38.50 1.82
CA SER A 392 14.05 -38.29 1.13
C SER A 392 13.48 -36.89 1.34
N SER A 393 12.89 -36.29 0.29
CA SER A 393 12.24 -34.99 0.38
C SER A 393 11.09 -34.95 1.40
N ASP A 394 10.37 -36.06 1.55
CA ASP A 394 9.28 -36.20 2.52
C ASP A 394 9.79 -36.18 3.97
N HIS A 395 10.97 -36.77 4.22
CA HIS A 395 11.59 -36.73 5.55
C HIS A 395 11.94 -35.29 5.93
N GLN A 396 12.52 -34.51 5.00
CA GLN A 396 12.83 -33.10 5.24
C GLN A 396 11.58 -32.25 5.52
N VAL A 397 10.49 -32.49 4.78
CA VAL A 397 9.21 -31.78 4.99
C VAL A 397 8.61 -32.11 6.37
N LEU A 398 8.62 -33.38 6.77
CA LEU A 398 8.12 -33.81 8.08
C LEU A 398 8.99 -33.30 9.23
N ARG A 399 10.33 -33.30 9.07
CA ARG A 399 11.27 -32.71 10.04
C ARG A 399 10.96 -31.23 10.25
N THR A 400 10.90 -30.46 9.17
CA THR A 400 10.57 -29.03 9.22
C THR A 400 9.21 -28.79 9.89
N TYR A 401 8.22 -29.63 9.61
CA TYR A 401 6.90 -29.54 10.23
C TYR A 401 6.94 -29.82 11.74
N LEU A 402 7.68 -30.84 12.19
CA LEU A 402 7.83 -31.15 13.61
C LEU A 402 8.62 -30.07 14.33
N GLU A 403 9.67 -29.51 13.72
CA GLU A 403 10.39 -28.33 14.23
C GLU A 403 9.44 -27.14 14.44
N VAL A 404 8.59 -26.83 13.45
CA VAL A 404 7.59 -25.75 13.57
C VAL A 404 6.63 -26.00 14.73
N ILE A 405 6.25 -27.26 14.98
CA ILE A 405 5.38 -27.61 16.12
C ILE A 405 6.11 -27.51 17.45
N MET A 406 7.36 -27.94 17.53
CA MET A 406 8.14 -27.82 18.77
C MET A 406 8.39 -26.36 19.14
N ASP A 407 8.61 -25.49 18.14
CA ASP A 407 8.80 -24.06 18.34
C ASP A 407 7.53 -23.33 18.83
N LEU A 408 6.35 -23.97 18.74
CA LEU A 408 5.12 -23.38 19.25
C LEU A 408 5.08 -23.44 20.78
N PRO A 409 4.68 -22.33 21.44
CA PRO A 409 4.75 -22.19 22.89
C PRO A 409 3.61 -22.92 23.60
N TRP A 410 3.55 -24.25 23.50
CA TRP A 410 2.49 -25.05 24.12
C TRP A 410 2.45 -24.87 25.63
N VAL A 411 1.25 -24.58 26.16
CA VAL A 411 1.04 -24.39 27.59
C VAL A 411 0.92 -25.76 28.26
N LYS A 412 1.65 -25.98 29.36
CA LYS A 412 1.44 -27.14 30.21
C LYS A 412 0.11 -27.01 30.94
N LYS A 413 -0.67 -28.09 31.03
CA LYS A 413 -2.00 -28.11 31.70
C LYS A 413 -1.96 -27.58 33.15
N THR A 414 -0.82 -27.68 33.82
CA THR A 414 -0.60 -27.18 35.20
C THR A 414 -0.32 -25.68 35.29
N GLU A 415 0.23 -25.06 34.24
CA GLU A 415 0.62 -23.65 34.19
C GLU A 415 -0.42 -22.74 33.54
N GLN A 416 -1.40 -23.34 32.85
CA GLN A 416 -2.58 -22.67 32.29
C GLN A 416 -3.28 -21.77 33.32
N TYR A 417 -3.22 -22.16 34.60
CA TYR A 417 -3.80 -21.44 35.74
C TYR A 417 -3.00 -20.20 36.20
N SER A 418 -1.72 -20.07 35.83
CA SER A 418 -0.83 -18.97 36.26
C SER A 418 -0.64 -17.88 35.20
N ILE A 419 -1.04 -18.15 33.95
CA ILE A 419 -0.93 -17.20 32.83
C ILE A 419 -1.99 -16.08 32.92
N HIS A 420 -3.07 -16.30 33.67
CA HIS A 420 -4.19 -15.36 33.89
C HIS A 420 -3.95 -14.27 34.96
N SER A 421 -2.74 -14.11 35.48
CA SER A 421 -2.50 -13.21 36.62
C SER A 421 -1.33 -12.26 36.43
N VAL A 422 -1.45 -11.35 35.45
CA VAL A 422 -1.06 -9.97 35.76
C VAL A 422 -2.35 -9.27 36.16
N ASP A 423 -2.50 -8.97 37.44
CA ASP A 423 -3.62 -8.12 37.88
C ASP A 423 -3.47 -6.77 37.18
N ILE A 424 -4.43 -6.46 36.30
CA ILE A 424 -4.44 -5.21 35.55
C ILE A 424 -4.67 -4.07 36.56
N ASP A 425 -3.60 -3.36 36.91
CA ASP A 425 -3.69 -2.16 37.73
C ASP A 425 -3.94 -0.94 36.84
N LEU A 426 -5.14 -0.37 36.94
CA LEU A 426 -5.55 0.78 36.14
C LEU A 426 -4.74 2.03 36.48
N SER A 427 -4.22 2.14 37.72
CA SER A 427 -3.40 3.28 38.13
C SER A 427 -2.02 3.24 37.47
N VAL A 428 -1.40 2.05 37.47
CA VAL A 428 -0.12 1.80 36.79
C VAL A 428 -0.29 1.94 35.29
N ALA A 429 -1.36 1.38 34.71
CA ALA A 429 -1.66 1.52 33.28
C ALA A 429 -1.80 2.99 32.87
N LYS A 430 -2.50 3.81 33.66
CA LYS A 430 -2.59 5.26 33.41
C LYS A 430 -1.21 5.92 33.44
N SER A 431 -0.41 5.65 34.48
CA SER A 431 0.93 6.24 34.61
C SER A 431 1.87 5.86 33.46
N LEU A 432 1.79 4.62 32.96
CA LEU A 432 2.58 4.15 31.83
C LEU A 432 2.11 4.78 30.51
N LEU A 433 0.81 4.85 30.27
CA LEU A 433 0.26 5.51 29.08
C LEU A 433 0.59 7.01 29.05
N ASP A 434 0.58 7.67 30.21
CA ASP A 434 0.98 9.08 30.34
C ASP A 434 2.49 9.29 30.19
N GLY A 435 3.30 8.31 30.61
CA GLY A 435 4.75 8.32 30.45
C GLY A 435 5.25 8.03 29.03
N ASP A 436 4.52 7.21 28.26
CA ASP A 436 4.90 6.83 26.89
C ASP A 436 4.35 7.79 25.82
N HIS A 437 3.23 8.46 26.09
CA HIS A 437 2.52 9.31 25.13
C HIS A 437 2.13 10.65 25.72
N TYR A 438 2.40 11.73 24.99
CA TYR A 438 1.94 13.08 25.37
C TYR A 438 0.58 13.39 24.75
N GLY A 439 -0.31 14.02 25.52
CA GLY A 439 -1.66 14.35 25.09
C GLY A 439 -2.55 13.13 24.90
N MET A 440 -3.46 13.21 23.92
CA MET A 440 -4.42 12.14 23.54
C MET A 440 -5.28 11.64 24.70
N GLU A 441 -5.77 12.55 25.54
CA GLU A 441 -6.52 12.22 26.75
C GLU A 441 -7.75 11.35 26.47
N ASN A 442 -8.56 11.72 25.47
CA ASN A 442 -9.73 10.96 25.07
C ASN A 442 -9.38 9.52 24.68
N VAL A 443 -8.28 9.34 23.95
CA VAL A 443 -7.83 8.03 23.48
C VAL A 443 -7.33 7.18 24.66
N LYS A 444 -6.57 7.78 25.57
CA LYS A 444 -6.08 7.10 26.79
C LYS A 444 -7.23 6.68 27.69
N GLU A 445 -8.25 7.52 27.83
CA GLU A 445 -9.48 7.18 28.57
C GLU A 445 -10.18 5.99 27.97
N ARG A 446 -10.41 5.98 26.65
CA ARG A 446 -11.02 4.83 25.97
C ARG A 446 -10.22 3.55 26.17
N ILE A 447 -8.89 3.63 26.14
CA ILE A 447 -8.04 2.48 26.43
C ILE A 447 -8.18 2.04 27.90
N LEU A 448 -8.28 2.97 28.85
CA LEU A 448 -8.49 2.64 30.26
C LEU A 448 -9.88 2.03 30.50
N GLU A 449 -10.93 2.53 29.84
CA GLU A 449 -12.27 1.93 29.81
C GLU A 449 -12.21 0.49 29.30
N TYR A 450 -11.53 0.29 28.17
CA TYR A 450 -11.33 -1.01 27.57
C TYR A 450 -10.59 -1.99 28.50
N LEU A 451 -9.49 -1.54 29.11
CA LEU A 451 -8.72 -2.33 30.09
C LEU A 451 -9.55 -2.65 31.34
N ALA A 452 -10.43 -1.74 31.77
CA ALA A 452 -11.34 -1.97 32.88
C ALA A 452 -12.38 -3.05 32.54
N VAL A 453 -12.95 -3.02 31.33
CA VAL A 453 -13.88 -4.05 30.84
C VAL A 453 -13.18 -5.42 30.76
N LEU A 454 -11.96 -5.47 30.21
CA LEU A 454 -11.15 -6.69 30.19
C LEU A 454 -10.93 -7.25 31.61
N LYS A 455 -10.57 -6.39 32.57
CA LYS A 455 -10.39 -6.79 33.97
C LYS A 455 -11.68 -7.36 34.57
N LEU A 456 -12.83 -6.78 34.25
CA LEU A 456 -14.12 -7.28 34.72
C LEU A 456 -14.45 -8.65 34.12
N HIS A 457 -14.22 -8.85 32.82
CA HIS A 457 -14.42 -10.14 32.16
C HIS A 457 -13.50 -11.23 32.73
N ASP A 458 -12.22 -10.92 32.96
CA ASP A 458 -11.28 -11.83 33.61
C ASP A 458 -11.74 -12.22 35.02
N ASN A 459 -12.28 -11.27 35.80
CA ASN A 459 -12.83 -11.53 37.13
C ASN A 459 -14.10 -12.39 37.10
N ILE A 460 -14.97 -12.18 36.10
CA ILE A 460 -16.17 -13.00 35.91
C ILE A 460 -15.75 -14.43 35.60
N ASN A 461 -14.83 -14.63 34.64
CA ASN A 461 -14.32 -15.94 34.25
C ASN A 461 -13.65 -16.68 35.42
N LYS A 462 -12.84 -15.97 36.24
CA LYS A 462 -12.26 -16.52 37.47
C LYS A 462 -13.35 -17.00 38.45
N ARG A 463 -14.43 -16.23 38.60
CA ARG A 463 -15.54 -16.60 39.50
C ARG A 463 -16.32 -17.81 38.99
N THR A 464 -16.73 -17.83 37.72
CA THR A 464 -17.47 -18.97 37.13
C THR A 464 -16.67 -20.27 37.25
N GLN A 465 -15.36 -20.22 37.01
CA GLN A 465 -14.48 -21.40 37.13
C GLN A 465 -14.28 -21.88 38.58
N LEU A 466 -14.26 -20.98 39.56
CA LEU A 466 -14.22 -21.37 40.98
C LEU A 466 -15.51 -22.07 41.41
N THR A 467 -16.67 -21.64 40.92
CA THR A 467 -17.95 -22.30 41.14
C THR A 467 -18.01 -23.69 40.49
N SER A 468 -17.58 -23.85 39.24
CA SER A 468 -17.59 -25.16 38.57
C SER A 468 -16.63 -26.16 39.22
N ALA A 469 -15.45 -25.72 39.67
CA ALA A 469 -14.51 -26.57 40.41
C ALA A 469 -15.04 -26.99 41.80
N GLN A 470 -15.88 -26.18 42.43
CA GLN A 470 -16.57 -26.52 43.68
C GLN A 470 -17.73 -27.51 43.43
N GLU A 471 -18.48 -27.34 42.33
CA GLU A 471 -19.55 -28.24 41.91
C GLU A 471 -19.02 -29.62 41.50
N GLU A 472 -17.91 -29.70 40.75
CA GLU A 472 -17.25 -30.97 40.42
C GLU A 472 -16.71 -31.70 41.65
N LYS A 473 -16.18 -30.97 42.64
CA LYS A 473 -15.77 -31.55 43.93
C LYS A 473 -16.97 -32.06 44.73
N GLN A 474 -18.12 -31.38 44.68
CA GLN A 474 -19.35 -31.84 45.34
C GLN A 474 -20.03 -33.00 44.59
N GLN A 475 -19.94 -33.07 43.26
CA GLN A 475 -20.47 -34.18 42.45
C GLN A 475 -19.60 -35.45 42.56
N LYS A 476 -18.27 -35.31 42.64
CA LYS A 476 -17.35 -36.44 42.94
C LYS A 476 -17.55 -37.04 44.34
N LEU A 477 -18.20 -36.31 45.26
CA LEU A 477 -18.59 -36.81 46.58
C LEU A 477 -19.99 -37.47 46.59
N LYS A 478 -20.76 -37.41 45.49
CA LYS A 478 -22.17 -37.88 45.46
C LYS A 478 -22.52 -38.99 44.47
N ASN A 479 -21.68 -39.34 43.49
CA ASN A 479 -22.06 -40.31 42.46
C ASN A 479 -21.20 -41.59 42.45
N ASP A 480 -21.58 -42.56 43.29
CA ASP A 480 -21.61 -43.97 42.88
C ASP A 480 -23.04 -44.25 42.39
N SER A 481 -23.18 -44.75 41.15
CA SER A 481 -24.42 -45.03 40.42
C SER A 481 -25.19 -43.83 39.83
N GLU A 482 -24.83 -43.43 38.60
CA GLU A 482 -25.70 -43.35 37.41
C GLU A 482 -24.96 -42.65 36.27
N THR A 483 -25.22 -43.08 35.03
CA THR A 483 -24.58 -42.61 33.79
C THR A 483 -24.86 -41.11 33.53
N PRO A 484 -23.87 -40.30 33.14
CA PRO A 484 -24.09 -38.88 32.92
C PRO A 484 -24.76 -38.61 31.57
N PHE A 485 -25.91 -37.94 31.64
CA PHE A 485 -26.60 -37.29 30.51
C PHE A 485 -25.92 -35.94 30.26
N THR A 486 -25.24 -35.78 29.13
CA THR A 486 -24.60 -34.51 28.72
C THR A 486 -25.66 -33.53 28.21
N GLN A 487 -26.07 -32.59 29.05
CA GLN A 487 -26.67 -31.34 28.59
C GLN A 487 -25.55 -30.35 28.27
N ASN A 488 -25.40 -30.02 26.99
CA ASN A 488 -24.52 -28.95 26.53
C ASN A 488 -25.07 -27.60 27.04
N HIS A 489 -24.55 -27.13 28.17
CA HIS A 489 -24.67 -25.72 28.52
C HIS A 489 -23.65 -24.93 27.70
N GLU A 490 -24.05 -24.42 26.54
CA GLU A 490 -23.35 -23.34 25.84
C GLU A 490 -23.45 -22.08 26.69
N GLN A 491 -22.50 -21.90 27.61
CA GLN A 491 -22.29 -20.62 28.29
C GLN A 491 -21.35 -19.79 27.43
N SER A 492 -21.91 -18.83 26.70
CA SER A 492 -21.13 -17.88 25.92
C SER A 492 -20.25 -17.04 26.86
N VAL A 493 -18.94 -17.25 26.76
CA VAL A 493 -17.94 -16.42 27.43
C VAL A 493 -18.01 -15.04 26.80
N ALA A 494 -18.57 -14.06 27.51
CA ALA A 494 -18.55 -12.67 27.07
C ALA A 494 -17.09 -12.22 26.90
N LYS A 495 -16.63 -12.03 25.66
CA LYS A 495 -15.29 -11.53 25.33
C LYS A 495 -15.38 -10.05 25.00
N ALA A 496 -14.33 -9.31 25.37
CA ALA A 496 -14.25 -7.89 25.08
C ALA A 496 -14.18 -7.67 23.55
N PRO A 497 -14.77 -6.58 23.04
CA PRO A 497 -14.72 -6.23 21.63
C PRO A 497 -13.28 -6.01 21.16
N ILE A 498 -13.04 -6.12 19.85
CA ILE A 498 -11.70 -5.94 19.28
C ILE A 498 -11.43 -4.45 19.08
N MET A 499 -10.29 -3.96 19.56
CA MET A 499 -9.94 -2.55 19.43
C MET A 499 -9.45 -2.22 18.02
N LEU A 500 -10.03 -1.19 17.39
CA LEU A 500 -9.57 -0.60 16.14
C LEU A 500 -9.08 0.83 16.37
N LEU A 501 -7.78 1.05 16.15
CA LEU A 501 -7.16 2.37 16.18
C LEU A 501 -7.20 3.00 14.78
N THR A 502 -8.01 4.03 14.58
CA THR A 502 -8.10 4.76 13.30
C THR A 502 -7.51 6.16 13.41
N GLY A 503 -7.08 6.77 12.29
CA GLY A 503 -6.54 8.13 12.26
C GLY A 503 -5.45 8.32 11.22
N PRO A 504 -4.90 9.53 11.03
CA PRO A 504 -3.89 9.78 10.02
C PRO A 504 -2.55 9.05 10.31
N PRO A 505 -1.65 8.94 9.32
CA PRO A 505 -0.36 8.31 9.52
C PRO A 505 0.54 9.14 10.44
N GLY A 506 1.33 8.46 11.29
CA GLY A 506 2.29 9.13 12.17
C GLY A 506 1.70 9.71 13.47
N VAL A 507 0.46 9.35 13.83
CA VAL A 507 -0.16 9.72 15.12
C VAL A 507 0.18 8.78 16.28
N GLY A 508 1.00 7.74 16.07
CA GLY A 508 1.43 6.84 17.15
C GLY A 508 0.52 5.63 17.43
N LYS A 509 -0.35 5.22 16.49
CA LYS A 509 -1.20 4.02 16.62
C LYS A 509 -0.42 2.77 17.06
N THR A 510 0.70 2.50 16.38
CA THR A 510 1.57 1.35 16.69
C THR A 510 2.27 1.48 18.04
N SER A 511 2.68 2.69 18.45
CA SER A 511 3.31 2.88 19.76
C SER A 511 2.28 2.70 20.87
N LEU A 512 1.05 3.16 20.68
CA LEU A 512 -0.05 2.99 21.62
C LEU A 512 -0.39 1.51 21.86
N ALA A 513 -0.53 0.72 20.79
CA ALA A 513 -0.74 -0.72 20.90
C ALA A 513 0.42 -1.43 21.64
N LYS A 514 1.66 -0.95 21.45
CA LYS A 514 2.82 -1.47 22.18
C LYS A 514 2.75 -1.13 23.67
N SER A 515 2.34 0.08 24.03
CA SER A 515 2.16 0.48 25.43
C SER A 515 1.01 -0.30 26.10
N VAL A 516 -0.07 -0.58 25.38
CA VAL A 516 -1.11 -1.50 25.88
C VAL A 516 -0.52 -2.88 26.19
N ALA A 517 0.31 -3.43 25.31
CA ALA A 517 0.96 -4.73 25.57
C ALA A 517 1.91 -4.71 26.77
N THR A 518 2.70 -3.63 26.95
CA THR A 518 3.59 -3.49 28.11
C THR A 518 2.81 -3.33 29.42
N THR A 519 1.69 -2.58 29.42
CA THR A 519 0.81 -2.46 30.61
C THR A 519 0.17 -3.79 31.01
N LEU A 520 -0.15 -4.64 30.04
CA LEU A 520 -0.68 -5.99 30.28
C LEU A 520 0.40 -7.02 30.63
N GLY A 521 1.69 -6.66 30.54
CA GLY A 521 2.81 -7.59 30.71
C GLY A 521 2.86 -8.70 29.64
N ARG A 522 2.20 -8.49 28.50
CA ARG A 522 2.09 -9.49 27.41
C ARG A 522 3.13 -9.22 26.32
N LYS A 523 3.57 -10.28 25.63
CA LYS A 523 4.49 -10.15 24.49
C LYS A 523 3.78 -9.43 23.34
N PHE A 524 4.49 -8.53 22.66
CA PHE A 524 3.94 -7.74 21.56
C PHE A 524 4.47 -8.23 20.21
N GLN A 525 3.57 -8.50 19.27
CA GLN A 525 3.92 -8.87 17.91
C GLN A 525 3.13 -8.04 16.90
N ARG A 526 3.81 -7.50 15.90
CA ARG A 526 3.18 -6.74 14.81
C ARG A 526 3.12 -7.58 13.54
N ILE A 527 1.97 -7.56 12.87
CA ILE A 527 1.72 -8.17 11.56
C ILE A 527 1.16 -7.07 10.66
N SER A 528 1.81 -6.82 9.52
CA SER A 528 1.27 -5.92 8.51
C SER A 528 0.36 -6.71 7.58
N VAL A 529 -0.93 -6.38 7.59
CA VAL A 529 -1.96 -7.06 6.79
C VAL A 529 -2.27 -6.26 5.52
N GLY A 530 -1.89 -4.98 5.48
CA GLY A 530 -2.01 -4.15 4.29
C GLY A 530 -1.27 -4.74 3.08
N GLY A 531 -1.98 -4.86 1.96
CA GLY A 531 -1.46 -5.42 0.71
C GLY A 531 -1.49 -6.95 0.62
N LEU A 532 -2.03 -7.66 1.61
CA LEU A 532 -2.31 -9.08 1.49
C LEU A 532 -3.46 -9.31 0.51
N ASN A 533 -3.24 -10.23 -0.43
CA ASN A 533 -4.21 -10.58 -1.46
C ASN A 533 -4.70 -12.02 -1.35
N ASP A 534 -4.01 -12.90 -0.64
CA ASP A 534 -4.37 -14.32 -0.53
C ASP A 534 -4.68 -14.69 0.93
N PHE A 535 -5.73 -15.50 1.09
CA PHE A 535 -6.10 -16.14 2.35
C PHE A 535 -4.97 -17.02 2.92
N ALA A 536 -4.16 -17.62 2.03
CA ALA A 536 -3.05 -18.48 2.43
C ALA A 536 -1.95 -17.76 3.22
N ASP A 537 -1.83 -16.42 3.11
CA ASP A 537 -0.84 -15.67 3.89
C ASP A 537 -1.20 -15.66 5.39
N LEU A 538 -2.49 -15.59 5.71
CA LEU A 538 -2.97 -15.59 7.10
C LEU A 538 -3.07 -17.00 7.69
N LYS A 539 -3.56 -17.99 6.92
CA LYS A 539 -3.80 -19.38 7.38
C LYS A 539 -2.74 -20.39 6.96
N GLY A 540 -1.73 -19.98 6.20
CA GLY A 540 -0.69 -20.86 5.69
C GLY A 540 -1.10 -21.69 4.47
N HIS A 541 -0.11 -22.41 3.95
CA HIS A 541 -0.28 -23.36 2.86
C HIS A 541 -0.43 -24.79 3.39
N ARG A 542 -1.18 -25.63 2.67
CA ARG A 542 -1.20 -27.06 2.95
C ARG A 542 0.19 -27.66 2.76
N ARG A 543 0.58 -28.59 3.65
CA ARG A 543 1.91 -29.25 3.65
C ARG A 543 2.28 -29.94 2.34
N THR A 544 1.29 -30.29 1.52
CA THR A 544 1.49 -30.94 0.22
C THR A 544 2.14 -30.03 -0.82
N TYR A 545 2.18 -28.71 -0.59
CA TYR A 545 2.83 -27.78 -1.49
C TYR A 545 4.34 -27.72 -1.23
N VAL A 546 5.13 -27.77 -2.30
CA VAL A 546 6.58 -27.58 -2.23
C VAL A 546 6.85 -26.16 -1.72
N GLY A 547 7.56 -26.05 -0.60
CA GLY A 547 7.80 -24.77 0.08
C GLY A 547 6.60 -24.26 0.89
N ALA A 548 5.74 -25.14 1.40
CA ALA A 548 4.66 -24.75 2.30
C ALA A 548 5.19 -24.05 3.57
N ILE A 549 4.55 -22.95 3.95
CA ILE A 549 4.90 -22.12 5.10
C ILE A 549 3.64 -21.99 5.98
N PRO A 550 3.77 -21.98 7.33
CA PRO A 550 2.66 -21.68 8.24
C PRO A 550 2.18 -20.22 8.09
N GLY A 551 0.91 -19.98 8.43
CA GLY A 551 0.31 -18.65 8.33
C GLY A 551 0.97 -17.61 9.24
N LEU A 552 0.76 -16.33 8.92
CA LEU A 552 1.33 -15.21 9.68
C LEU A 552 0.95 -15.23 11.16
N ILE A 553 -0.24 -15.73 11.51
CA ILE A 553 -0.69 -15.86 12.91
C ILE A 553 0.16 -16.86 13.68
N ILE A 554 0.39 -18.05 13.11
CA ILE A 554 1.24 -19.08 13.69
C ILE A 554 2.69 -18.59 13.79
N GLN A 555 3.20 -17.91 12.77
CA GLN A 555 4.53 -17.31 12.83
C GLN A 555 4.64 -16.24 13.93
N ALA A 556 3.56 -15.50 14.19
CA ALA A 556 3.52 -14.51 15.26
C ALA A 556 3.56 -15.17 16.64
N LEU A 557 2.80 -16.24 16.86
CA LEU A 557 2.88 -17.06 18.07
C LEU A 557 4.30 -17.59 18.28
N ARG A 558 4.89 -18.18 17.24
CA ARG A 558 6.25 -18.71 17.24
C ARG A 558 7.31 -17.66 17.57
N LYS A 559 7.18 -16.44 17.03
CA LYS A 559 8.12 -15.33 17.33
C LYS A 559 7.93 -14.79 18.75
N SER A 560 6.69 -14.77 19.24
CA SER A 560 6.38 -14.26 20.57
C SER A 560 6.75 -15.23 21.70
N GLN A 561 6.86 -16.53 21.39
CA GLN A 561 7.10 -17.61 22.35
C GLN A 561 6.09 -17.56 23.52
N SER A 562 4.84 -17.23 23.20
CA SER A 562 3.71 -17.14 24.14
C SER A 562 2.38 -17.42 23.40
N MET A 563 1.41 -18.03 24.08
CA MET A 563 0.04 -18.26 23.55
C MET A 563 -0.94 -17.12 23.87
N ASN A 564 -0.54 -16.17 24.71
CA ASN A 564 -1.33 -14.98 25.07
C ASN A 564 -0.66 -13.64 24.65
N PRO A 565 -0.08 -13.50 23.43
CA PRO A 565 0.50 -12.24 23.01
C PRO A 565 -0.57 -11.21 22.66
N VAL A 566 -0.15 -9.95 22.59
CA VAL A 566 -0.88 -8.88 21.90
C VAL A 566 -0.40 -8.85 20.45
N ILE A 567 -1.31 -9.13 19.52
CA ILE A 567 -1.04 -9.10 18.09
C ILE A 567 -1.66 -7.84 17.49
N LEU A 568 -0.79 -6.98 16.94
CA LEU A 568 -1.20 -5.79 16.20
C LEU A 568 -1.33 -6.12 14.71
N LEU A 569 -2.55 -6.03 14.18
CA LEU A 569 -2.87 -6.12 12.75
C LEU A 569 -2.83 -4.71 12.15
N ASP A 570 -1.75 -4.42 11.42
CA ASP A 570 -1.44 -3.08 10.91
C ASP A 570 -1.98 -2.91 9.47
N GLU A 571 -2.61 -1.76 9.21
CA GLU A 571 -3.18 -1.38 7.91
C GLU A 571 -4.29 -2.35 7.40
N VAL A 572 -5.27 -2.63 8.25
CA VAL A 572 -6.42 -3.50 7.88
C VAL A 572 -7.33 -2.89 6.82
N ASP A 573 -7.26 -1.57 6.63
CA ASP A 573 -7.96 -0.81 5.59
C ASP A 573 -7.44 -1.08 4.17
N LYS A 574 -6.25 -1.67 4.03
CA LYS A 574 -5.61 -1.94 2.72
C LYS A 574 -5.65 -3.41 2.32
N ILE A 575 -6.64 -4.13 2.82
CA ILE A 575 -6.83 -5.56 2.55
C ILE A 575 -7.71 -5.73 1.32
N GLY A 576 -7.40 -6.73 0.48
CA GLY A 576 -8.30 -7.14 -0.60
C GLY A 576 -8.48 -6.14 -1.75
N SER A 577 -7.84 -4.96 -1.70
CA SER A 577 -8.05 -3.86 -2.67
C SER A 577 -7.75 -4.21 -4.13
N ASN A 578 -7.12 -5.36 -4.41
CA ASN A 578 -6.78 -5.85 -5.75
C ASN A 578 -6.98 -7.38 -5.95
N SER A 579 -7.66 -8.09 -5.05
CA SER A 579 -7.69 -9.56 -5.14
C SER A 579 -8.82 -10.10 -6.01
N ARG A 580 -8.48 -11.02 -6.93
CA ARG A 580 -9.42 -11.86 -7.72
C ARG A 580 -9.47 -13.30 -7.20
N LYS A 581 -8.76 -13.64 -6.11
CA LYS A 581 -8.68 -15.00 -5.57
C LYS A 581 -8.81 -14.98 -4.04
N GLY A 582 -10.00 -15.36 -3.57
CA GLY A 582 -10.31 -15.52 -2.15
C GLY A 582 -10.43 -14.20 -1.41
N ASP A 583 -11.28 -14.18 -0.38
CA ASP A 583 -11.49 -13.00 0.46
C ASP A 583 -10.60 -13.10 1.71
N PRO A 584 -9.46 -12.40 1.78
CA PRO A 584 -8.61 -12.38 2.97
C PRO A 584 -9.36 -11.80 4.18
N GLU A 585 -10.39 -10.98 3.96
CA GLU A 585 -11.30 -10.50 5.00
C GLU A 585 -12.06 -11.64 5.69
N ALA A 586 -12.46 -12.69 4.97
CA ALA A 586 -13.13 -13.84 5.58
C ALA A 586 -12.18 -14.60 6.52
N ALA A 587 -10.89 -14.69 6.17
CA ALA A 587 -9.87 -15.26 7.05
C ALA A 587 -9.73 -14.45 8.34
N LEU A 588 -9.77 -13.13 8.24
CA LEU A 588 -9.69 -12.24 9.39
C LEU A 588 -10.93 -12.33 10.26
N LEU A 589 -12.12 -12.42 9.67
CA LEU A 589 -13.33 -12.64 10.43
C LEU A 589 -13.23 -13.91 11.26
N GLU A 590 -12.70 -15.01 10.71
CA GLU A 590 -12.51 -16.24 11.49
C GLU A 590 -11.47 -16.11 12.63
N ILE A 591 -10.39 -15.36 12.40
CA ILE A 591 -9.35 -15.11 13.42
C ILE A 591 -9.88 -14.19 14.53
N LEU A 592 -10.66 -13.19 14.15
CA LEU A 592 -11.15 -12.13 15.02
C LEU A 592 -12.43 -12.52 15.77
N ASP A 593 -13.27 -13.38 15.18
CA ASP A 593 -14.52 -13.81 15.80
C ASP A 593 -14.27 -14.64 17.06
N PRO A 594 -14.73 -14.18 18.25
CA PRO A 594 -14.65 -14.89 19.51
C PRO A 594 -15.14 -16.34 19.49
N GLU A 595 -16.14 -16.65 18.66
CA GLU A 595 -16.74 -17.99 18.57
C GLU A 595 -15.91 -18.95 17.73
N GLN A 596 -15.24 -18.42 16.69
CA GLN A 596 -14.48 -19.23 15.73
C GLN A 596 -13.00 -19.34 16.13
N ASN A 597 -12.45 -18.34 16.83
CA ASN A 597 -11.04 -18.27 17.17
C ASN A 597 -10.57 -19.35 18.16
N ILE A 598 -11.48 -20.02 18.86
CA ILE A 598 -11.17 -21.16 19.75
C ILE A 598 -10.74 -22.40 18.95
N SER A 599 -11.28 -22.56 17.74
CA SER A 599 -11.02 -23.70 16.86
C SER A 599 -10.34 -23.27 15.56
N PHE A 600 -9.46 -22.27 15.61
CA PHE A 600 -8.78 -21.75 14.43
C PHE A 600 -7.90 -22.84 13.79
N GLN A 601 -8.10 -23.11 12.49
CA GLN A 601 -7.36 -24.14 11.78
C GLN A 601 -6.42 -23.53 10.74
N ASP A 602 -5.11 -23.59 11.03
CA ASP A 602 -4.06 -23.27 10.06
C ASP A 602 -3.87 -24.47 9.09
N HIS A 603 -3.76 -24.20 7.79
CA HIS A 603 -3.63 -25.22 6.75
C HIS A 603 -2.31 -25.98 6.79
N TYR A 604 -1.24 -25.37 7.31
CA TYR A 604 0.05 -26.00 7.49
C TYR A 604 0.01 -26.90 8.73
N ILE A 605 -0.59 -26.45 9.83
CA ILE A 605 -0.67 -27.23 11.07
C ILE A 605 -1.70 -28.35 10.99
N GLY A 606 -2.86 -28.14 10.36
CA GLY A 606 -3.84 -29.18 10.07
C GLY A 606 -4.70 -29.65 11.25
N PHE A 607 -4.57 -29.06 12.45
CA PHE A 607 -5.43 -29.29 13.61
C PHE A 607 -5.78 -27.94 14.29
N PRO A 608 -6.88 -27.86 15.07
CA PRO A 608 -7.34 -26.59 15.64
C PRO A 608 -6.41 -26.07 16.74
N ILE A 609 -6.18 -24.76 16.75
CA ILE A 609 -5.43 -24.01 17.75
C ILE A 609 -6.35 -22.98 18.39
N ASP A 610 -6.29 -22.89 19.71
CA ASP A 610 -7.03 -21.89 20.47
C ASP A 610 -6.32 -20.53 20.43
N LEU A 611 -6.94 -19.55 19.76
CA LEU A 611 -6.51 -18.15 19.72
C LEU A 611 -7.29 -17.26 20.71
N SER A 612 -8.17 -17.82 21.53
CA SER A 612 -9.04 -17.04 22.43
C SER A 612 -8.31 -16.18 23.45
N GLN A 613 -7.06 -16.56 23.80
CA GLN A 613 -6.20 -15.84 24.75
C GLN A 613 -5.41 -14.70 24.10
N VAL A 614 -5.35 -14.66 22.77
CA VAL A 614 -4.64 -13.64 22.00
C VAL A 614 -5.47 -12.35 22.00
N LEU A 615 -4.83 -11.23 22.35
CA LEU A 615 -5.47 -9.92 22.23
C LEU A 615 -5.14 -9.33 20.87
N PHE A 616 -6.16 -9.15 20.03
CA PHE A 616 -6.01 -8.49 18.73
C PHE A 616 -6.27 -6.99 18.84
N ILE A 617 -5.35 -6.20 18.27
CA ILE A 617 -5.53 -4.76 18.08
C ILE A 617 -5.36 -4.49 16.58
N CYS A 618 -6.30 -3.78 15.98
CA CYS A 618 -6.27 -3.43 14.56
C CYS A 618 -5.88 -1.95 14.39
N THR A 619 -5.18 -1.61 13.31
CA THR A 619 -4.97 -0.21 12.90
C THR A 619 -5.50 0.05 11.50
N SER A 620 -6.09 1.23 11.30
CA SER A 620 -6.53 1.73 10.00
C SER A 620 -6.11 3.20 9.85
N ASN A 621 -5.96 3.66 8.60
CA ASN A 621 -5.86 5.09 8.32
C ASN A 621 -7.22 5.68 8.00
N ASP A 622 -8.02 4.97 7.20
CA ASP A 622 -9.36 5.40 6.80
C ASP A 622 -10.42 4.41 7.28
N LEU A 623 -11.35 4.89 8.11
CA LEU A 623 -12.45 4.08 8.63
C LEU A 623 -13.38 3.58 7.52
N TRP A 624 -13.62 4.42 6.50
CA TRP A 624 -14.55 4.13 5.40
C TRP A 624 -14.04 3.08 4.41
N ALA A 625 -12.73 2.80 4.42
CA ALA A 625 -12.14 1.78 3.56
C ALA A 625 -12.35 0.35 4.10
N LEU A 626 -12.79 0.21 5.36
CA LEU A 626 -13.07 -1.08 5.98
C LEU A 626 -14.47 -1.58 5.63
N SER A 627 -14.62 -2.90 5.52
CA SER A 627 -15.92 -3.53 5.31
C SER A 627 -16.82 -3.43 6.55
N GLU A 628 -18.13 -3.28 6.33
CA GLU A 628 -19.14 -3.19 7.39
C GLU A 628 -19.07 -4.37 8.38
N PRO A 629 -18.91 -5.65 7.95
CA PRO A 629 -18.84 -6.77 8.88
C PRO A 629 -17.68 -6.72 9.87
N LEU A 630 -16.52 -6.17 9.46
CA LEU A 630 -15.38 -5.99 10.34
C LEU A 630 -15.61 -4.79 11.27
N ARG A 631 -16.14 -3.69 10.73
CA ARG A 631 -16.38 -2.45 11.47
C ARG A 631 -17.37 -2.65 12.61
N ASP A 632 -18.46 -3.38 12.38
CA ASP A 632 -19.52 -3.60 13.39
C ASP A 632 -19.05 -4.45 14.59
N ARG A 633 -17.98 -5.24 14.40
CA ARG A 633 -17.39 -6.11 15.44
C ARG A 633 -16.21 -5.47 16.17
N MET A 634 -15.82 -4.26 15.79
CA MET A 634 -14.68 -3.55 16.35
C MET A 634 -15.10 -2.32 17.14
N GLU A 635 -14.45 -2.10 18.28
CA GLU A 635 -14.53 -0.85 19.02
C GLU A 635 -13.57 0.17 18.40
N VAL A 636 -14.15 1.20 17.77
CA VAL A 636 -13.40 2.22 17.04
C VAL A 636 -12.90 3.31 17.99
N ILE A 637 -11.58 3.49 18.04
CA ILE A 637 -10.92 4.59 18.73
C ILE A 637 -10.24 5.47 17.67
N GLU A 638 -10.74 6.69 17.52
CA GLU A 638 -10.22 7.66 16.54
C GLU A 638 -9.12 8.53 17.16
N LEU A 639 -7.94 8.49 16.54
CA LEU A 639 -6.81 9.33 16.88
C LEU A 639 -6.79 10.54 15.95
N SER A 640 -6.98 11.72 16.52
CA SER A 640 -6.82 12.98 15.81
C SER A 640 -5.35 13.28 15.52
N GLY A 641 -5.12 14.22 14.60
CA GLY A 641 -3.80 14.84 14.44
C GLY A 641 -3.33 15.57 15.71
N TYR A 642 -2.03 15.85 15.77
CA TYR A 642 -1.43 16.61 16.87
C TYR A 642 -1.45 18.10 16.58
N ASN A 643 -1.72 18.90 17.62
CA ASN A 643 -1.48 20.34 17.59
C ASN A 643 0.03 20.62 17.46
N TYR A 644 0.42 21.74 16.85
CA TYR A 644 1.82 22.16 16.77
C TYR A 644 2.49 22.27 18.14
N PHE A 645 1.79 22.77 19.16
CA PHE A 645 2.32 22.80 20.54
C PHE A 645 2.51 21.39 21.11
N GLU A 646 1.59 20.46 20.84
CA GLU A 646 1.75 19.06 21.23
C GLU A 646 2.93 18.42 20.50
N LYS A 647 3.12 18.73 19.21
CA LYS A 647 4.28 18.26 18.44
C LYS A 647 5.61 18.74 19.03
N VAL A 648 5.66 19.96 19.56
CA VAL A 648 6.85 20.49 20.25
C VAL A 648 7.17 19.67 21.50
N GLU A 649 6.17 19.44 22.36
CA GLU A 649 6.31 18.63 23.58
C GLU A 649 6.68 17.17 23.26
N ILE A 650 6.02 16.56 22.27
CA ILE A 650 6.34 15.21 21.78
C ILE A 650 7.79 15.15 21.26
N CYS A 651 8.21 16.18 20.53
CA CYS A 651 9.56 16.24 19.99
C CYS A 651 10.62 16.30 21.10
N LYS A 652 10.39 17.12 22.13
CA LYS A 652 11.28 17.29 23.27
C LYS A 652 11.36 16.04 24.14
N ARG A 653 10.21 15.46 24.50
CA ARG A 653 10.13 14.30 25.42
C ARG A 653 10.54 12.99 24.77
N TYR A 654 10.20 12.78 23.50
CA TYR A 654 10.33 11.46 22.85
C TYR A 654 11.20 11.45 21.61
N LEU A 655 11.03 12.40 20.67
CA LEU A 655 11.69 12.30 19.36
C LEU A 655 13.19 12.61 19.44
N ILE A 656 13.59 13.67 20.15
CA ILE A 656 15.00 14.04 20.31
C ILE A 656 15.78 12.95 21.06
N PRO A 657 15.33 12.42 22.21
CA PRO A 657 16.02 11.32 22.90
C PRO A 657 16.11 10.05 22.05
N ARG A 658 15.06 9.73 21.29
CA ARG A 658 15.04 8.56 20.43
C ARG A 658 15.95 8.70 19.21
N GLN A 659 16.06 9.89 18.63
CA GLN A 659 16.94 10.14 17.49
C GLN A 659 18.40 10.28 17.90
N THR A 660 18.70 10.90 19.06
CA THR A 660 20.07 10.98 19.60
C THR A 660 20.63 9.58 19.89
N THR A 661 19.88 8.73 20.61
CA THR A 661 20.28 7.33 20.87
C THR A 661 20.46 6.52 19.58
N ARG A 662 19.54 6.67 18.62
CA ARG A 662 19.62 5.96 17.32
C ARG A 662 20.83 6.37 16.48
N ASN A 663 21.28 7.63 16.59
CA ASN A 663 22.45 8.12 15.86
C ASN A 663 23.74 8.08 16.70
N GLY A 664 23.70 7.53 17.93
CA GLY A 664 24.87 7.39 18.80
C GLY A 664 25.41 8.69 19.39
N LEU A 665 24.59 9.74 19.48
CA LEU A 665 24.95 11.00 20.12
C LEU A 665 24.73 10.93 21.65
N PRO A 666 25.62 11.53 22.48
CA PRO A 666 25.36 11.67 23.91
C PRO A 666 24.16 12.60 24.17
N SER A 667 23.50 12.45 25.33
CA SER A 667 22.27 13.19 25.68
C SER A 667 22.44 14.71 25.61
N ASP A 668 23.64 15.20 25.91
CA ASP A 668 23.95 16.62 26.01
C ASP A 668 24.45 17.21 24.68
N ALA A 669 24.59 16.37 23.64
CA ALA A 669 25.12 16.78 22.34
C ALA A 669 24.14 17.63 21.53
N LEU A 670 22.84 17.51 21.78
CA LEU A 670 21.83 18.19 20.99
C LEU A 670 20.84 18.93 21.88
N ASN A 671 20.89 20.26 21.84
CA ASN A 671 19.90 21.12 22.46
C ASN A 671 19.17 21.93 21.39
N VAL A 672 17.86 21.75 21.29
CA VAL A 672 16.99 22.46 20.34
C VAL A 672 15.94 23.19 21.16
N SER A 673 15.90 24.52 21.04
CA SER A 673 14.91 25.34 21.74
C SER A 673 13.51 25.14 21.18
N ASP A 674 12.49 25.33 22.02
CA ASP A 674 11.07 25.14 21.67
C ASP A 674 10.64 25.99 20.46
N ASP A 675 11.14 27.23 20.32
CA ASP A 675 10.88 28.11 19.14
C ASP A 675 11.39 27.50 17.82
N ILE A 676 12.55 26.84 17.87
CA ILE A 676 13.16 26.21 16.70
C ILE A 676 12.39 24.95 16.31
N ILE A 677 11.97 24.15 17.29
CA ILE A 677 11.11 22.97 17.04
C ILE A 677 9.79 23.41 16.42
N LEU A 678 9.19 24.47 16.96
CA LEU A 678 7.96 25.05 16.41
C LEU A 678 8.19 25.53 14.97
N LYS A 679 9.27 26.27 14.69
CA LYS A 679 9.65 26.69 13.33
C LYS A 679 9.84 25.50 12.37
N ILE A 680 10.47 24.41 12.80
CA ILE A 680 10.62 23.18 12.00
C ILE A 680 9.25 22.58 11.70
N ALA A 681 8.41 22.40 12.73
CA ALA A 681 7.07 21.85 12.56
C ALA A 681 6.20 22.70 11.61
N LEU A 682 6.39 24.01 11.59
CA LEU A 682 5.60 24.93 10.76
C LEU A 682 6.13 25.10 9.34
N ARG A 683 7.42 25.37 9.18
CA ARG A 683 8.02 25.72 7.88
C ARG A 683 8.44 24.49 7.06
N TYR A 684 8.75 23.39 7.74
CA TYR A 684 9.31 22.19 7.11
C TYR A 684 8.38 20.97 7.10
N THR A 685 7.25 21.01 7.82
CA THR A 685 6.28 19.90 7.83
C THR A 685 4.87 20.36 7.47
N ARG A 686 4.15 19.52 6.72
CA ARG A 686 2.70 19.63 6.44
C ARG A 686 2.10 18.24 6.58
N GLU A 687 1.76 17.88 7.81
CA GLU A 687 1.16 16.59 8.15
C GLU A 687 0.39 16.72 9.47
N ALA A 688 -0.64 15.90 9.69
CA ALA A 688 -1.33 15.80 10.98
C ALA A 688 -0.45 15.09 12.04
N GLY A 689 0.34 14.10 11.63
CA GLY A 689 1.24 13.33 12.48
C GLY A 689 2.61 13.99 12.72
N ILE A 690 3.56 13.18 13.19
CA ILE A 690 4.94 13.57 13.51
C ILE A 690 6.00 12.82 12.68
N ARG A 691 5.61 12.09 11.64
CA ARG A 691 6.51 11.19 10.90
C ARG A 691 7.59 11.95 10.12
N ASN A 692 7.20 12.99 9.39
CA ASN A 692 8.14 13.88 8.70
C ASN A 692 8.91 14.75 9.69
N LEU A 693 8.29 15.18 10.78
CA LEU A 693 8.99 15.88 11.87
C LEU A 693 10.13 15.03 12.44
N GLU A 694 9.86 13.76 12.80
CA GLU A 694 10.88 12.83 13.27
C GLU A 694 12.00 12.63 12.24
N ARG A 695 11.67 12.57 10.95
CA ARG A 695 12.65 12.44 9.87
C ARG A 695 13.60 13.64 9.81
N LEU A 696 13.06 14.86 9.95
CA LEU A 696 13.84 16.11 9.93
C LEU A 696 14.74 16.22 11.15
N ILE A 697 14.21 15.94 12.35
CA ILE A 697 15.01 15.89 13.59
C ILE A 697 16.13 14.84 13.46
N GLY A 698 15.83 13.68 12.87
CA GLY A 698 16.85 12.67 12.57
C GLY A 698 17.92 13.17 11.60
N SER A 699 17.58 14.02 10.63
CA SER A 699 18.58 14.66 9.75
C SER A 699 19.45 15.66 10.50
N ILE A 700 18.88 16.46 11.41
CA ILE A 700 19.65 17.35 12.29
C ILE A 700 20.61 16.55 13.16
N CYS A 701 20.14 15.46 13.77
CA CYS A 701 20.97 14.56 14.57
C CYS A 701 22.13 13.98 13.75
N ARG A 702 21.87 13.52 12.51
CA ARG A 702 22.93 13.01 11.62
C ARG A 702 23.96 14.09 11.27
N SER A 703 23.52 15.30 10.93
CA SER A 703 24.41 16.41 10.64
C SER A 703 25.27 16.80 11.85
N LYS A 704 24.68 16.80 13.05
CA LYS A 704 25.38 17.01 14.32
C LYS A 704 26.32 15.88 14.69
N ALA A 705 26.00 14.63 14.34
CA ALA A 705 26.90 13.50 14.50
C ALA A 705 28.14 13.61 13.59
N ILE A 706 27.98 14.13 12.37
CA ILE A 706 29.12 14.45 11.48
C ILE A 706 29.99 15.55 12.09
N GLU A 707 29.39 16.63 12.60
CA GLU A 707 30.13 17.70 13.29
C GLU A 707 30.89 17.15 14.52
N TYR A 708 30.23 16.30 15.32
CA TYR A 708 30.82 15.67 16.49
C TYR A 708 31.99 14.76 16.11
N SER A 709 31.82 13.90 15.10
CA SER A 709 32.84 12.96 14.62
C SER A 709 34.06 13.66 14.03
N ASN A 710 33.89 14.80 13.35
CA ASN A 710 35.00 15.54 12.77
C ASN A 710 35.86 16.27 13.83
N LEU A 711 35.29 16.57 14.99
CA LEU A 711 35.95 17.30 16.07
C LEU A 711 36.51 16.38 17.16
N SER A 712 36.07 15.12 17.21
CA SER A 712 36.58 14.12 18.15
C SER A 712 37.93 13.59 17.65
N ALA A 713 38.99 13.73 18.44
CA ALA A 713 40.29 13.11 18.12
C ALA A 713 40.32 11.63 18.55
N GLU A 714 41.18 10.81 17.92
CA GLU A 714 41.41 9.43 18.36
C GLU A 714 41.97 9.43 19.80
N GLY A 715 41.14 9.03 20.77
CA GLY A 715 41.50 8.94 22.19
C GLY A 715 40.76 9.89 23.14
N ASP A 716 39.83 10.73 22.65
CA ASP A 716 38.99 11.56 23.51
C ASP A 716 37.91 10.75 24.25
N ASP A 717 37.62 11.16 25.49
CA ASP A 717 36.68 10.51 26.39
C ASP A 717 35.25 10.66 25.85
N PHE A 718 34.56 9.56 25.57
CA PHE A 718 33.23 9.54 24.89
C PHE A 718 32.14 10.33 25.62
N ASN A 719 32.34 10.63 26.91
CA ASN A 719 31.41 11.37 27.76
C ASN A 719 31.71 12.88 27.86
N GLN A 720 32.79 13.38 27.24
CA GLN A 720 33.09 14.81 27.20
C GLN A 720 32.87 15.36 25.78
N LEU A 721 32.17 16.49 25.71
CA LEU A 721 31.91 17.17 24.43
C LEU A 721 33.24 17.65 23.81
N PRO A 722 33.48 17.40 22.50
CA PRO A 722 34.68 17.82 21.81
C PRO A 722 34.91 19.33 21.89
N LYS A 723 36.17 19.76 22.01
CA LYS A 723 36.51 21.19 22.09
C LYS A 723 36.07 21.93 20.82
N GLY A 724 35.18 22.90 20.97
CA GLY A 724 34.62 23.70 19.86
C GLY A 724 33.29 23.18 19.30
N TYR A 725 32.75 22.09 19.84
CA TYR A 725 31.42 21.59 19.47
C TYR A 725 30.31 22.48 20.05
N VAL A 726 29.37 22.89 19.20
CA VAL A 726 28.19 23.67 19.61
C VAL A 726 26.97 22.76 19.64
N SER A 727 26.45 22.50 20.84
CA SER A 727 25.28 21.63 21.06
C SER A 727 23.96 22.31 20.73
N THR A 728 23.89 23.64 20.83
CA THR A 728 22.69 24.43 20.53
C THR A 728 22.51 24.62 19.03
N VAL A 729 21.36 24.23 18.50
CA VAL A 729 20.97 24.54 17.11
C VAL A 729 20.36 25.94 17.08
N SER A 730 20.80 26.80 16.17
CA SER A 730 20.19 28.13 15.93
C SER A 730 19.35 28.14 14.65
N GLU A 731 18.52 29.16 14.44
CA GLU A 731 17.70 29.30 13.22
C GLU A 731 18.55 29.40 11.94
N SER A 732 19.70 30.06 12.00
CA SER A 732 20.64 30.16 10.88
C SER A 732 21.26 28.82 10.49
N ASP A 733 21.26 27.83 11.38
CA ASP A 733 21.81 26.51 11.10
C ASP A 733 20.79 25.58 10.42
N LEU A 734 19.49 25.90 10.48
CA LEU A 734 18.44 25.06 9.89
C LEU A 734 18.65 24.84 8.38
N PRO A 735 18.92 25.89 7.56
CA PRO A 735 19.21 25.68 6.14
C PRO A 735 20.42 24.79 5.88
N ARG A 736 21.43 24.83 6.76
CA ARG A 736 22.61 23.98 6.67
C ARG A 736 22.29 22.50 6.97
N TYR A 737 21.39 22.23 7.90
CA TYR A 737 21.10 20.85 8.35
C TYR A 737 19.96 20.16 7.61
N ILE A 738 18.89 20.90 7.31
CA ILE A 738 17.66 20.35 6.73
C ILE A 738 17.32 20.97 5.37
N GLY A 739 18.13 21.90 4.89
CA GLY A 739 17.91 22.59 3.63
C GLY A 739 16.96 23.77 3.76
N ILE A 740 16.65 24.38 2.60
CA ILE A 740 15.71 25.50 2.53
C ILE A 740 14.30 24.98 2.85
N PRO A 741 13.47 25.74 3.60
CA PRO A 741 12.08 25.37 3.82
C PRO A 741 11.37 25.09 2.49
N PRO A 742 10.67 23.95 2.34
CA PRO A 742 9.87 23.68 1.14
C PRO A 742 8.74 24.70 0.98
N HIS A 743 8.35 25.37 2.06
CA HIS A 743 7.35 26.42 2.08
C HIS A 743 7.95 27.66 2.75
N LEU A 744 8.19 28.69 1.95
CA LEU A 744 8.46 30.04 2.47
C LEU A 744 7.15 30.60 3.01
N SER A 745 7.18 31.25 4.16
CA SER A 745 6.01 31.98 4.66
C SER A 745 5.66 33.12 3.70
N ASP A 746 4.38 33.46 3.60
CA ASP A 746 3.87 34.58 2.81
C ASP A 746 4.55 35.92 3.14
N SER A 747 5.10 36.05 4.36
CA SER A 747 5.93 37.19 4.78
C SER A 747 7.31 37.24 4.12
N ASP A 748 7.87 36.08 3.79
CA ASP A 748 9.25 35.91 3.32
C ASP A 748 9.29 35.79 1.78
N ALA A 749 8.19 35.33 1.16
CA ALA A 749 8.07 35.22 -0.30
C ALA A 749 7.86 36.58 -0.99
N PHE A 750 7.20 37.53 -0.32
CA PHE A 750 6.91 38.86 -0.86
C PHE A 750 7.13 39.92 0.23
N PRO A 751 8.24 40.70 0.18
CA PRO A 751 8.36 41.86 1.05
C PRO A 751 7.15 42.77 0.80
N THR A 752 6.55 43.24 1.89
CA THR A 752 5.42 44.17 1.98
C THR A 752 5.73 45.51 1.30
N GLN A 753 5.86 45.50 -0.01
CA GLN A 753 5.59 46.64 -0.85
C GLN A 753 4.42 46.22 -1.70
N ASP A 754 3.24 46.73 -1.34
CA ASP A 754 2.06 46.69 -2.19
C ASP A 754 2.50 47.03 -3.60
N THR A 755 2.32 46.08 -4.52
CA THR A 755 2.62 46.35 -5.92
C THR A 755 1.82 47.59 -6.34
N LYS A 756 2.39 48.48 -7.15
CA LYS A 756 1.72 49.73 -7.61
C LYS A 756 0.36 49.50 -8.31
N ILE A 757 0.01 48.25 -8.58
CA ILE A 757 -1.19 47.79 -9.29
C ILE A 757 -2.31 47.42 -8.30
N GLN A 758 -2.01 47.19 -7.03
CA GLN A 758 -2.94 46.62 -6.06
C GLN A 758 -3.80 47.70 -5.40
N ASN A 759 -5.11 47.61 -5.58
CA ASN A 759 -6.07 48.44 -4.86
C ASN A 759 -6.23 47.93 -3.42
N SER A 760 -6.50 48.82 -2.48
CA SER A 760 -6.70 48.48 -1.06
C SER A 760 -8.05 47.80 -0.77
N TYR A 761 -8.94 47.69 -1.76
CA TYR A 761 -10.29 47.11 -1.66
C TYR A 761 -10.43 45.90 -2.59
N GLY A 762 -11.43 45.04 -2.33
CA GLY A 762 -11.59 43.78 -3.06
C GLY A 762 -10.59 42.70 -2.63
N MET A 763 -10.08 42.80 -1.39
CA MET A 763 -9.18 41.82 -0.79
C MET A 763 -9.64 41.44 0.60
N VAL A 764 -9.80 40.15 0.86
CA VAL A 764 -10.22 39.64 2.18
C VAL A 764 -9.48 38.36 2.51
N ASN A 765 -9.04 38.21 3.75
CA ASN A 765 -8.45 36.96 4.22
C ASN A 765 -9.54 35.99 4.72
N GLY A 766 -9.54 34.78 4.19
CA GLY A 766 -10.33 33.65 4.66
C GLY A 766 -9.45 32.58 5.31
N LEU A 767 -10.04 31.76 6.17
CA LEU A 767 -9.37 30.60 6.76
C LEU A 767 -9.85 29.31 6.09
N SER A 768 -8.91 28.45 5.70
CA SER A 768 -9.21 27.13 5.14
C SER A 768 -8.75 26.01 6.06
N TYR A 769 -9.42 24.86 5.92
CA TYR A 769 -9.01 23.60 6.50
C TYR A 769 -8.56 22.69 5.35
N ASN A 770 -7.30 22.25 5.39
CA ASN A 770 -6.73 21.40 4.36
C ASN A 770 -6.96 19.92 4.70
N SER A 771 -6.95 19.05 3.67
CA SER A 771 -7.06 17.59 3.83
C SER A 771 -6.09 17.01 4.87
N ASP A 772 -4.94 17.65 5.02
CA ASP A 772 -3.85 17.19 5.88
C ASP A 772 -4.06 17.54 7.37
N GLY A 773 -5.22 18.13 7.72
CA GLY A 773 -5.53 18.60 9.06
C GLY A 773 -4.81 19.89 9.45
N SER A 774 -4.27 20.63 8.48
CA SER A 774 -3.64 21.94 8.71
C SER A 774 -4.59 23.06 8.33
N GLY A 775 -4.59 24.14 9.10
CA GLY A 775 -5.24 25.38 8.71
C GLY A 775 -4.29 26.28 7.92
N SER A 776 -4.82 26.99 6.93
CA SER A 776 -4.07 28.00 6.17
C SER A 776 -4.88 29.28 5.97
N LEU A 777 -4.16 30.40 5.81
CA LEU A 777 -4.74 31.66 5.41
C LEU A 777 -4.85 31.70 3.89
N LEU A 778 -6.06 31.93 3.39
CA LEU A 778 -6.34 32.14 1.97
C LEU A 778 -6.67 33.59 1.71
N LYS A 779 -6.02 34.21 0.72
CA LYS A 779 -6.37 35.55 0.26
C LYS A 779 -7.39 35.46 -0.86
N PHE A 780 -8.53 36.12 -0.71
CA PHE A 780 -9.55 36.24 -1.75
C PHE A 780 -9.38 37.60 -2.41
N GLU A 781 -9.18 37.59 -3.73
CA GLU A 781 -8.95 38.79 -4.53
C GLU A 781 -10.05 38.94 -5.56
N MET A 782 -10.75 40.06 -5.55
CA MET A 782 -11.76 40.40 -6.56
C MET A 782 -11.38 41.67 -7.31
N VAL A 783 -11.42 41.60 -8.63
CA VAL A 783 -11.19 42.75 -9.52
C VAL A 783 -12.44 43.00 -10.35
N GLY A 784 -12.83 44.28 -10.44
CA GLY A 784 -13.92 44.74 -11.29
C GLY A 784 -13.39 45.36 -12.58
N LEU A 785 -13.87 44.88 -13.72
CA LEU A 785 -13.63 45.45 -15.04
C LEU A 785 -14.92 46.07 -15.59
N PRO A 786 -14.86 47.17 -16.36
CA PRO A 786 -16.06 47.72 -16.99
C PRO A 786 -16.70 46.69 -17.93
N GLY A 787 -17.98 46.36 -17.72
CA GLY A 787 -18.67 45.33 -18.52
C GLY A 787 -20.05 44.96 -17.98
N ASN A 788 -20.67 43.93 -18.56
CA ASN A 788 -21.92 43.40 -18.02
C ASN A 788 -21.67 42.63 -16.72
N GLN A 789 -22.65 42.62 -15.83
CA GLN A 789 -22.63 41.87 -14.59
C GLN A 789 -22.41 40.36 -14.84
N HIS A 790 -21.19 39.90 -14.60
CA HIS A 790 -20.78 38.50 -14.71
C HIS A 790 -19.71 38.19 -13.66
N LEU A 791 -19.85 37.06 -12.95
CA LEU A 791 -18.87 36.61 -11.96
C LEU A 791 -18.03 35.46 -12.54
N THR A 792 -16.74 35.70 -12.80
CA THR A 792 -15.77 34.65 -13.14
C THR A 792 -15.00 34.24 -11.88
N CYS A 793 -14.82 32.94 -11.67
CA CYS A 793 -14.10 32.40 -10.52
C CYS A 793 -12.88 31.59 -11.00
N THR A 794 -11.68 31.87 -10.49
CA THR A 794 -10.44 31.13 -10.79
C THR A 794 -9.68 30.75 -9.52
N GLY A 795 -8.81 29.73 -9.62
CA GLY A 795 -8.04 29.23 -8.47
C GLY A 795 -8.27 27.75 -8.12
N ARG A 796 -8.77 26.94 -9.08
CA ARG A 796 -9.10 25.52 -8.87
C ARG A 796 -10.10 25.31 -7.72
N LEU A 797 -11.16 26.11 -7.76
CA LEU A 797 -12.29 26.02 -6.83
C LEU A 797 -13.14 24.80 -7.19
N GLY A 798 -13.55 24.04 -6.17
CA GLY A 798 -14.50 22.94 -6.30
C GLY A 798 -15.94 23.43 -6.50
N GLU A 799 -16.85 22.48 -6.71
CA GLU A 799 -18.27 22.77 -7.01
C GLU A 799 -18.95 23.51 -5.86
N VAL A 800 -18.64 23.17 -4.60
CA VAL A 800 -19.29 23.78 -3.43
C VAL A 800 -18.86 25.23 -3.24
N LEU A 801 -17.60 25.55 -3.52
CA LEU A 801 -17.12 26.94 -3.50
C LEU A 801 -17.67 27.77 -4.66
N MET A 802 -17.91 27.16 -5.83
CA MET A 802 -18.59 27.84 -6.94
C MET A 802 -20.05 28.13 -6.59
N GLU A 803 -20.75 27.21 -5.93
CA GLU A 803 -22.11 27.45 -5.43
C GLU A 803 -22.10 28.56 -4.36
N SER A 804 -21.14 28.53 -3.44
CA SER A 804 -20.99 29.56 -2.40
C SER A 804 -20.75 30.96 -3.00
N SER A 805 -20.00 31.06 -4.10
CA SER A 805 -19.77 32.34 -4.78
C SER A 805 -21.04 32.86 -5.47
N GLN A 806 -21.88 31.97 -5.99
CA GLN A 806 -23.19 32.32 -6.52
C GLN A 806 -24.14 32.81 -5.43
N ILE A 807 -24.19 32.12 -4.28
CA ILE A 807 -24.98 32.54 -3.11
C ILE A 807 -24.55 33.93 -2.65
N ALA A 808 -23.24 34.17 -2.56
CA ALA A 808 -22.69 35.48 -2.19
C ALA A 808 -23.10 36.57 -3.19
N ASN A 809 -23.05 36.29 -4.49
CA ASN A 809 -23.47 37.21 -5.55
C ASN A 809 -24.96 37.56 -5.44
N THR A 810 -25.81 36.55 -5.26
CA THR A 810 -27.27 36.74 -5.12
C THR A 810 -27.61 37.52 -3.85
N LEU A 811 -26.95 37.24 -2.73
CA LEU A 811 -27.17 37.96 -1.48
C LEU A 811 -26.79 39.44 -1.60
N VAL A 812 -25.63 39.76 -2.19
CA VAL A 812 -25.23 41.16 -2.42
C VAL A 812 -26.19 41.85 -3.37
N ALA A 813 -26.63 41.17 -4.45
CA ALA A 813 -27.65 41.70 -5.35
C ALA A 813 -28.95 42.05 -4.63
N PHE A 814 -29.42 41.16 -3.75
CA PHE A 814 -30.62 41.35 -2.96
C PHE A 814 -30.49 42.54 -2.00
N ILE A 815 -29.38 42.61 -1.26
CA ILE A 815 -29.10 43.71 -0.31
C ILE A 815 -29.09 45.07 -1.02
N LEU A 816 -28.50 45.15 -2.22
CA LEU A 816 -28.44 46.39 -2.99
C LEU A 816 -29.81 46.77 -3.60
N ASN A 817 -30.55 45.81 -4.15
CA ASN A 817 -31.88 46.06 -4.73
C ASN A 817 -32.90 46.55 -3.69
N GLU A 818 -32.90 45.92 -2.51
CA GLU A 818 -33.81 46.27 -1.42
C GLU A 818 -33.36 47.52 -0.62
N ASN A 819 -32.25 48.17 -1.03
CA ASN A 819 -31.68 49.34 -0.36
C ASN A 819 -31.47 49.13 1.15
N LEU A 820 -31.05 47.91 1.51
CA LEU A 820 -30.87 47.52 2.91
C LEU A 820 -29.60 48.09 3.53
N ILE A 821 -28.70 48.69 2.76
CA ILE A 821 -27.48 49.28 3.32
C ILE A 821 -27.72 50.74 3.77
N SER A 822 -27.16 51.10 4.92
CA SER A 822 -27.12 52.47 5.47
C SER A 822 -25.71 52.84 5.93
N GLY A 823 -25.32 54.09 5.77
CA GLY A 823 -24.04 54.62 6.26
C GLY A 823 -23.85 56.09 5.86
N PRO A 824 -22.94 56.84 6.52
CA PRO A 824 -22.75 58.28 6.30
C PRO A 824 -22.37 58.66 4.85
N ASP A 825 -21.77 57.74 4.08
CA ASP A 825 -21.32 57.94 2.70
C ASP A 825 -21.81 56.84 1.73
N VAL A 826 -22.95 56.20 2.01
CA VAL A 826 -23.46 55.08 1.21
C VAL A 826 -24.65 55.51 0.37
N ASP A 827 -24.46 55.52 -0.96
CA ASP A 827 -25.53 55.74 -1.94
C ASP A 827 -25.85 54.42 -2.66
N CYS A 828 -26.91 53.74 -2.22
CA CYS A 828 -27.29 52.43 -2.75
C CYS A 828 -27.58 52.46 -4.25
N ALA A 829 -28.11 53.58 -4.80
CA ALA A 829 -28.37 53.69 -6.23
C ALA A 829 -27.08 53.68 -7.05
N LYS A 830 -26.04 54.38 -6.57
CA LYS A 830 -24.71 54.36 -7.21
C LYS A 830 -24.01 53.01 -7.08
N LEU A 831 -24.18 52.33 -5.95
CA LEU A 831 -23.62 50.98 -5.76
C LEU A 831 -24.30 49.96 -6.67
N LEU A 832 -25.62 50.05 -6.85
CA LEU A 832 -26.38 49.22 -7.77
C LEU A 832 -25.96 49.45 -9.24
N GLU A 833 -25.80 50.71 -9.63
CA GLU A 833 -25.31 51.06 -10.97
C GLU A 833 -23.91 50.49 -11.23
N ARG A 834 -23.01 50.60 -10.26
CA ARG A 834 -21.67 49.98 -10.32
C ARG A 834 -21.76 48.46 -10.44
N TYR A 835 -22.58 47.82 -9.61
CA TYR A 835 -22.76 46.37 -9.63
C TYR A 835 -23.23 45.87 -11.01
N ASN A 836 -24.19 46.55 -11.63
CA ASN A 836 -24.72 46.17 -12.94
C ASN A 836 -23.71 46.39 -14.09
N ASN A 837 -22.80 47.36 -13.95
CA ASN A 837 -21.83 47.77 -14.97
C ASN A 837 -20.41 47.22 -14.75
N LEU A 838 -20.24 46.25 -13.85
CA LEU A 838 -18.95 45.62 -13.55
C LEU A 838 -18.99 44.12 -13.87
N SER A 839 -18.02 43.68 -14.68
CA SER A 839 -17.63 42.27 -14.76
C SER A 839 -16.64 41.98 -13.63
N ILE A 840 -16.96 41.00 -12.80
CA ILE A 840 -16.24 40.70 -11.55
C ILE A 840 -15.44 39.42 -11.74
N HIS A 841 -14.16 39.47 -11.43
CA HIS A 841 -13.28 38.31 -11.42
C HIS A 841 -12.81 38.03 -10.00
N LEU A 842 -13.23 36.89 -9.44
CA LEU A 842 -12.73 36.34 -8.19
C LEU A 842 -11.55 35.40 -8.45
N HIS A 843 -10.42 35.69 -7.85
CA HIS A 843 -9.25 34.83 -7.82
C HIS A 843 -8.93 34.40 -6.38
N VAL A 844 -8.70 33.10 -6.21
CA VAL A 844 -8.08 32.55 -5.00
C VAL A 844 -6.71 32.00 -5.41
N PRO A 845 -5.59 32.59 -4.95
CA PRO A 845 -4.23 32.15 -5.27
C PRO A 845 -3.96 30.69 -4.89
N GLU A 846 -2.83 30.13 -5.32
CA GLU A 846 -2.43 28.72 -5.11
C GLU A 846 -3.29 27.67 -5.85
N GLY A 847 -3.59 27.91 -7.13
CA GLY A 847 -4.41 27.01 -7.96
C GLY A 847 -3.89 25.58 -8.18
N ALA A 848 -2.73 25.22 -7.61
CA ALA A 848 -2.23 23.85 -7.58
C ALA A 848 -2.99 22.98 -6.56
N ILE A 849 -3.54 23.57 -5.49
CA ILE A 849 -4.26 22.88 -4.42
C ILE A 849 -5.76 22.98 -4.70
N SER A 850 -6.49 21.86 -4.68
CA SER A 850 -7.95 21.87 -4.79
C SER A 850 -8.56 22.46 -3.53
N LYS A 851 -9.37 23.52 -3.69
CA LYS A 851 -10.04 24.20 -2.59
C LYS A 851 -11.53 23.94 -2.73
N ASP A 852 -12.13 23.31 -1.73
CA ASP A 852 -13.56 22.99 -1.75
C ASP A 852 -14.18 23.04 -0.35
N GLY A 853 -15.46 23.38 -0.28
CA GLY A 853 -16.23 23.50 0.97
C GLY A 853 -16.86 24.88 1.21
N PRO A 854 -18.00 24.96 1.93
CA PRO A 854 -18.83 26.17 1.98
C PRO A 854 -18.30 27.27 2.93
N SER A 855 -17.23 27.00 3.67
CA SER A 855 -16.76 27.84 4.79
C SER A 855 -16.15 29.20 4.42
N ALA A 856 -16.10 29.54 3.13
CA ALA A 856 -15.63 30.83 2.61
C ALA A 856 -16.76 31.77 2.17
N GLY A 857 -18.03 31.40 2.41
CA GLY A 857 -19.20 32.17 1.98
C GLY A 857 -19.14 33.63 2.43
N ILE A 858 -18.94 33.86 3.74
CA ILE A 858 -18.83 35.23 4.30
C ILE A 858 -17.69 36.01 3.65
N THR A 859 -16.53 35.36 3.47
CA THR A 859 -15.33 35.96 2.89
C THR A 859 -15.59 36.44 1.47
N MET A 860 -16.26 35.63 0.65
CA MET A 860 -16.63 35.98 -0.72
C MET A 860 -17.65 37.12 -0.76
N THR A 861 -18.68 37.09 0.09
CA THR A 861 -19.71 38.14 0.17
C THR A 861 -19.09 39.48 0.57
N LEU A 862 -18.23 39.50 1.58
CA LEU A 862 -17.55 40.71 2.01
C LEU A 862 -16.55 41.22 0.97
N CYS A 863 -15.83 40.32 0.28
CA CYS A 863 -14.90 40.70 -0.78
C CYS A 863 -15.62 41.38 -1.95
N LEU A 864 -16.77 40.83 -2.35
CA LEU A 864 -17.63 41.43 -3.38
C LEU A 864 -18.16 42.80 -2.95
N LEU A 865 -18.65 42.91 -1.71
CA LEU A 865 -19.17 44.17 -1.19
C LEU A 865 -18.05 45.22 -1.06
N SER A 866 -16.86 44.83 -0.63
CA SER A 866 -15.65 45.67 -0.57
C SER A 866 -15.28 46.22 -1.95
N LEU A 867 -15.35 45.39 -3.00
CA LEU A 867 -15.11 45.80 -4.38
C LEU A 867 -16.13 46.85 -4.86
N ILE A 868 -17.42 46.60 -4.67
CA ILE A 868 -18.50 47.48 -5.15
C ILE A 868 -18.50 48.82 -4.40
N SER A 869 -18.30 48.76 -3.08
CA SER A 869 -18.25 49.93 -2.20
C SER A 869 -16.92 50.69 -2.24
N GLN A 870 -15.87 50.10 -2.83
CA GLN A 870 -14.50 50.61 -2.82
C GLN A 870 -13.96 50.86 -1.41
N ARG A 871 -14.39 50.04 -0.44
CA ARG A 871 -13.96 50.13 0.96
C ARG A 871 -12.97 49.02 1.29
N ALA A 872 -11.84 49.39 1.85
CA ALA A 872 -10.81 48.44 2.25
C ALA A 872 -11.26 47.58 3.45
N VAL A 873 -10.80 46.33 3.49
CA VAL A 873 -10.93 45.45 4.67
C VAL A 873 -9.56 45.38 5.34
N SER A 874 -9.54 45.38 6.67
CA SER A 874 -8.28 45.34 7.43
C SER A 874 -7.46 44.08 7.10
N PRO A 875 -6.15 44.21 6.79
CA PRO A 875 -5.29 43.06 6.49
C PRO A 875 -5.01 42.18 7.71
N ASP A 876 -5.23 42.69 8.92
CA ASP A 876 -5.04 41.98 10.19
C ASP A 876 -6.28 41.14 10.59
N LEU A 877 -7.33 41.16 9.76
CA LEU A 877 -8.59 40.46 9.97
C LEU A 877 -8.67 39.20 9.09
N ALA A 878 -9.12 38.09 9.67
CA ALA A 878 -9.51 36.89 8.93
C ALA A 878 -10.92 36.41 9.34
N MET A 879 -11.58 35.65 8.48
CA MET A 879 -12.92 35.14 8.75
C MET A 879 -13.18 33.77 8.11
N THR A 880 -14.16 33.06 8.65
CA THR A 880 -14.67 31.82 8.09
C THR A 880 -16.12 31.62 8.53
N GLY A 881 -16.92 31.01 7.67
CA GLY A 881 -18.33 30.74 7.92
C GLY A 881 -19.08 30.52 6.61
N GLU A 882 -20.05 29.61 6.67
CA GLU A 882 -20.98 29.41 5.57
C GLU A 882 -22.08 30.46 5.64
N ILE A 883 -22.54 30.95 4.48
CA ILE A 883 -23.56 31.99 4.38
C ILE A 883 -24.76 31.48 3.59
N THR A 884 -25.96 31.80 4.06
CA THR A 884 -27.20 31.48 3.35
C THR A 884 -27.68 32.65 2.49
N LEU A 885 -28.63 32.41 1.59
CA LEU A 885 -29.32 33.46 0.83
C LEU A 885 -30.06 34.49 1.69
N THR A 886 -30.34 34.17 2.95
CA THR A 886 -30.95 35.09 3.93
C THR A 886 -29.92 35.88 4.73
N GLY A 887 -28.62 35.65 4.50
CA GLY A 887 -27.54 36.30 5.24
C GLY A 887 -27.28 35.71 6.63
N LYS A 888 -27.81 34.52 6.95
CA LYS A 888 -27.47 33.81 8.19
C LYS A 888 -26.11 33.14 8.05
N ILE A 889 -25.38 33.08 9.16
CA ILE A 889 -24.06 32.46 9.22
C ILE A 889 -24.18 31.08 9.89
N LEU A 890 -23.79 30.04 9.16
CA LEU A 890 -23.87 28.65 9.61
C LEU A 890 -22.52 28.18 10.18
N PRO A 891 -22.54 27.21 11.12
CA PRO A 891 -21.34 26.70 11.76
C PRO A 891 -20.47 25.91 10.80
N ILE A 892 -19.18 25.91 11.06
CA ILE A 892 -18.14 25.26 10.24
C ILE A 892 -17.32 24.26 11.04
N GLY A 893 -16.67 23.31 10.35
CA GLY A 893 -15.68 22.42 10.96
C GLY A 893 -14.26 23.00 11.01
N GLY A 894 -13.41 22.38 11.83
CA GLY A 894 -11.96 22.65 11.87
C GLY A 894 -11.57 24.01 12.45
N VAL A 895 -12.31 24.50 13.45
CA VAL A 895 -12.11 25.85 14.04
C VAL A 895 -10.72 25.99 14.65
N LYS A 896 -10.25 24.96 15.37
CA LYS A 896 -8.94 24.95 16.02
C LYS A 896 -7.80 25.09 15.03
N GLU A 897 -7.82 24.28 13.97
CA GLU A 897 -6.80 24.28 12.93
C GLU A 897 -6.81 25.60 12.16
N LYS A 898 -8.00 26.13 11.86
CA LYS A 898 -8.16 27.45 11.22
C LYS A 898 -7.60 28.59 12.06
N LEU A 899 -7.83 28.60 13.38
CA LEU A 899 -7.27 29.60 14.30
C LEU A 899 -5.75 29.49 14.40
N LEU A 900 -5.20 28.27 14.42
CA LEU A 900 -3.77 28.05 14.34
C LEU A 900 -3.23 28.59 13.02
N GLY A 901 -3.86 28.27 11.88
CA GLY A 901 -3.50 28.81 10.57
C GLY A 901 -3.43 30.34 10.56
N ALA A 902 -4.35 31.03 11.23
CA ALA A 902 -4.32 32.47 11.41
C ALA A 902 -3.10 32.94 12.23
N HIS A 903 -2.86 32.31 13.40
CA HIS A 903 -1.77 32.68 14.32
C HIS A 903 -0.40 32.59 13.64
N LEU A 904 -0.20 31.55 12.83
CA LEU A 904 1.06 31.25 12.15
C LEU A 904 1.50 32.29 11.12
N THR A 905 0.56 33.10 10.63
CA THR A 905 0.91 34.20 9.73
C THR A 905 1.56 35.36 10.47
N GLY A 906 1.41 35.45 11.80
CA GLY A 906 1.91 36.53 12.65
C GLY A 906 1.29 37.91 12.40
N LYS A 907 0.41 38.03 11.39
CA LYS A 907 -0.21 39.28 10.96
C LYS A 907 -1.67 39.40 11.41
N ILE A 908 -2.37 38.27 11.48
CA ILE A 908 -3.79 38.25 11.88
C ILE A 908 -3.91 38.42 13.39
N LYS A 909 -4.62 39.47 13.81
CA LYS A 909 -4.91 39.78 15.22
C LYS A 909 -6.37 39.56 15.58
N LYS A 910 -7.27 39.56 14.59
CA LYS A 910 -8.72 39.41 14.80
C LYS A 910 -9.28 38.34 13.87
N VAL A 911 -10.11 37.43 14.41
CA VAL A 911 -10.79 36.39 13.63
C VAL A 911 -12.30 36.44 13.88
N LEU A 912 -13.09 36.47 12.79
CA LEU A 912 -14.56 36.34 12.86
C LEU A 912 -14.96 34.86 12.74
N LEU A 913 -15.76 34.39 13.70
CA LEU A 913 -16.29 33.01 13.75
C LEU A 913 -17.82 32.98 13.86
N PRO A 914 -18.48 31.94 13.32
CA PRO A 914 -19.90 31.74 13.56
C PRO A 914 -20.19 31.60 15.05
N ARG A 915 -21.27 32.22 15.54
CA ARG A 915 -21.65 32.17 16.96
C ARG A 915 -21.81 30.74 17.50
N LEU A 916 -22.33 29.83 16.68
CA LEU A 916 -22.56 28.42 17.05
C LEU A 916 -21.26 27.60 17.19
N ASN A 917 -20.12 28.11 16.70
CA ASN A 917 -18.81 27.48 16.87
C ASN A 917 -18.14 27.81 18.21
N ARG A 918 -18.76 28.64 19.06
CA ARG A 918 -18.25 28.89 20.42
C ARG A 918 -18.13 27.61 21.25
N LYS A 919 -19.00 26.63 21.03
CA LYS A 919 -18.94 25.32 21.69
C LYS A 919 -17.58 24.63 21.51
N ASP A 920 -16.99 24.73 20.32
CA ASP A 920 -15.73 24.07 19.97
C ASP A 920 -14.55 24.74 20.72
N ILE A 921 -14.67 26.04 21.00
CA ILE A 921 -13.69 26.82 21.78
C ILE A 921 -13.79 26.49 23.27
N ILE A 922 -15.00 26.38 23.81
CA ILE A 922 -15.22 25.96 25.20
C ILE A 922 -14.68 24.55 25.44
N GLU A 923 -14.90 23.65 24.48
CA GLU A 923 -14.38 22.29 24.54
C GLU A 923 -12.84 22.27 24.49
N ASP A 924 -12.20 23.05 23.61
CA ASP A 924 -10.72 23.11 23.57
C ASP A 924 -10.14 23.75 24.84
N PHE A 925 -10.80 24.77 25.41
CA PHE A 925 -10.39 25.38 26.67
C PHE A 925 -10.41 24.38 27.84
N THR A 926 -11.54 23.70 28.03
CA THR A 926 -11.74 22.76 29.15
C THR A 926 -10.82 21.55 29.07
N ARG A 927 -10.45 21.10 27.85
CA ARG A 927 -9.46 20.04 27.64
C ARG A 927 -8.03 20.39 28.07
N ASN A 928 -7.69 21.67 28.21
CA ASN A 928 -6.34 22.08 28.65
C ASN A 928 -6.22 22.21 30.18
N ILE A 929 -7.28 21.91 30.93
CA ILE A 929 -7.29 21.98 32.41
C ILE A 929 -6.88 20.61 32.98
N GLU A 930 -5.80 20.56 33.76
CA GLU A 930 -5.24 19.30 34.30
C GLU A 930 -6.19 18.57 35.27
N ASP A 931 -6.96 19.31 36.08
CA ASP A 931 -7.94 18.72 37.01
C ASP A 931 -9.30 18.52 36.33
N ARG A 932 -9.67 17.25 36.15
CA ARG A 932 -10.85 16.84 35.39
C ARG A 932 -12.17 17.06 36.09
N VAL A 933 -12.18 17.00 37.43
CA VAL A 933 -13.42 17.27 38.17
C VAL A 933 -13.78 18.73 37.97
N VAL A 934 -12.78 19.60 38.07
CA VAL A 934 -12.89 21.03 37.82
C VAL A 934 -13.22 21.31 36.35
N ALA A 935 -12.55 20.64 35.41
CA ALA A 935 -12.81 20.80 33.97
C ALA A 935 -14.26 20.46 33.59
N ASN A 936 -14.79 19.35 34.09
CA ASN A 936 -16.18 18.93 33.82
C ASN A 936 -17.20 19.87 34.46
N GLU A 937 -16.93 20.37 35.67
CA GLU A 937 -17.79 21.38 36.30
C GLU A 937 -17.81 22.70 35.51
N ILE A 938 -16.65 23.16 35.04
CA ILE A 938 -16.53 24.37 34.22
C ILE A 938 -17.22 24.18 32.87
N LEU A 939 -17.01 23.03 32.22
CA LEU A 939 -17.67 22.68 30.97
C LEU A 939 -19.19 22.72 31.11
N GLY A 940 -19.73 22.09 32.16
CA GLY A 940 -21.16 22.09 32.46
C GLY A 940 -21.71 23.49 32.69
N LYS A 941 -20.97 24.35 33.41
CA LYS A 941 -21.35 25.76 33.64
C LYS A 941 -21.38 26.55 32.33
N LEU A 942 -20.29 26.51 31.55
CA LEU A 942 -20.16 27.27 30.31
C LEU A 942 -21.17 26.84 29.23
N ILE A 943 -21.45 25.54 29.11
CA ILE A 943 -22.49 25.04 28.19
C ILE A 943 -23.87 25.50 28.65
N HIS A 944 -24.17 25.44 29.95
CA HIS A 944 -25.46 25.87 30.47
C HIS A 944 -25.68 27.38 30.31
N GLU A 945 -24.64 28.19 30.47
CA GLU A 945 -24.65 29.63 30.15
C GLU A 945 -24.89 29.86 28.65
N GLU A 946 -24.21 29.11 27.79
CA GLU A 946 -24.34 29.19 26.34
C GLU A 946 -25.78 28.85 25.88
N GLU A 947 -26.37 27.78 26.41
CA GLU A 947 -27.76 27.42 26.13
C GLU A 947 -28.75 28.50 26.57
N LYS A 948 -28.50 29.16 27.70
CA LYS A 948 -29.32 30.28 28.17
C LYS A 948 -29.23 31.46 27.21
N VAL A 949 -28.03 31.80 26.74
CA VAL A 949 -27.82 32.92 25.80
C VAL A 949 -28.52 32.65 24.47
N LEU A 950 -28.43 31.43 23.94
CA LEU A 950 -29.10 31.04 22.69
C LEU A 950 -30.62 31.03 22.81
N ARG A 951 -31.18 30.65 23.98
CA ARG A 951 -32.63 30.56 24.19
C ARG A 951 -33.29 31.89 24.54
N TYR A 952 -32.64 32.74 25.33
CA TYR A 952 -33.29 33.92 25.93
C TYR A 952 -32.87 35.26 25.34
N GLY A 953 -31.90 35.30 24.42
CA GLY A 953 -31.58 36.46 23.60
C GLY A 953 -31.35 37.75 24.41
N ASN A 954 -30.09 38.00 24.75
CA ASN A 954 -29.56 39.12 25.56
C ASN A 954 -29.31 38.77 27.03
N MET A 955 -28.05 38.48 27.33
CA MET A 955 -27.31 38.82 28.56
C MET A 955 -26.06 37.95 28.57
N VAL A 956 -24.91 38.54 28.24
CA VAL A 956 -23.53 38.19 28.63
C VAL A 956 -22.59 38.72 27.54
N SER A 957 -21.52 39.39 27.98
CA SER A 957 -20.42 39.86 27.14
C SER A 957 -19.89 38.72 26.27
N PRO A 958 -19.59 38.93 24.97
CA PRO A 958 -18.98 37.92 24.11
C PRO A 958 -17.56 37.47 24.56
N TYR A 959 -17.04 38.02 25.67
CA TYR A 959 -15.74 37.68 26.26
C TYR A 959 -15.93 36.93 27.58
N GLY A 960 -15.66 35.62 27.56
CA GLY A 960 -15.52 34.76 28.74
C GLY A 960 -14.08 34.30 28.95
N GLU A 961 -13.92 33.33 29.86
CA GLU A 961 -12.62 32.74 30.21
C GLU A 961 -11.97 32.01 29.03
N ALA A 962 -12.78 31.32 28.21
CA ALA A 962 -12.30 30.57 27.05
C ALA A 962 -11.72 31.47 25.94
N GLU A 963 -12.36 32.62 25.67
CA GLU A 963 -11.88 33.58 24.67
C GLU A 963 -10.61 34.29 25.14
N SER A 964 -10.53 34.61 26.43
CA SER A 964 -9.34 35.21 27.05
C SER A 964 -8.15 34.25 26.96
N TRP A 965 -8.39 32.96 27.20
CA TRP A 965 -7.38 31.91 27.05
C TRP A 965 -6.85 31.81 25.61
N ILE A 966 -7.72 31.86 24.60
CA ILE A 966 -7.26 31.87 23.19
C ILE A 966 -6.44 33.13 22.91
N GLN A 967 -6.87 34.29 23.42
CA GLN A 967 -6.16 35.54 23.22
C GLN A 967 -4.76 35.52 23.87
N GLU A 968 -4.61 34.92 25.04
CA GLU A 968 -3.29 34.74 25.69
C GLU A 968 -2.43 33.73 24.94
N LYS A 969 -3.02 32.61 24.50
CA LYS A 969 -2.29 31.50 23.87
C LYS A 969 -1.88 31.77 22.42
N LEU A 970 -2.75 32.42 21.64
CA LEU A 970 -2.56 32.65 20.21
C LEU A 970 -2.41 34.14 19.85
N GLY A 971 -2.62 35.09 20.77
CA GLY A 971 -2.58 36.51 20.45
C GLY A 971 -3.71 36.96 19.51
N ILE A 972 -4.76 36.13 19.33
CA ILE A 972 -5.88 36.39 18.43
C ILE A 972 -7.12 36.75 19.24
N LYS A 973 -7.75 37.85 18.86
CA LYS A 973 -9.07 38.25 19.37
C LYS A 973 -10.17 37.64 18.51
N ILE A 974 -11.04 36.84 19.13
CA ILE A 974 -12.19 36.22 18.46
C ILE A 974 -13.40 37.15 18.59
N SER A 975 -14.14 37.31 17.48
CA SER A 975 -15.45 37.96 17.49
C SER A 975 -16.49 37.03 16.84
N TYR A 976 -17.63 36.87 17.50
CA TYR A 976 -18.68 35.96 17.05
C TYR A 976 -19.75 36.69 16.24
N VAL A 977 -20.16 36.09 15.12
CA VAL A 977 -21.17 36.65 14.20
C VAL A 977 -22.33 35.67 14.01
N ASN A 978 -23.57 36.18 14.04
CA ASN A 978 -24.79 35.40 13.77
C ASN A 978 -25.28 35.59 12.33
N ASP A 979 -25.31 36.84 11.89
CA ASP A 979 -25.79 37.24 10.58
C ASP A 979 -24.76 38.14 9.89
N PHE A 980 -24.89 38.31 8.58
CA PHE A 980 -24.00 39.16 7.80
C PHE A 980 -24.00 40.63 8.26
N SER A 981 -25.06 41.10 8.92
CA SER A 981 -25.12 42.43 9.52
C SER A 981 -24.10 42.61 10.66
N ASP A 982 -23.81 41.56 11.42
CA ASP A 982 -22.80 41.58 12.49
C ASP A 982 -21.39 41.62 11.90
N VAL A 983 -21.17 40.96 10.75
CA VAL A 983 -19.90 41.03 10.02
C VAL A 983 -19.59 42.47 9.62
N LEU A 984 -20.57 43.20 9.08
CA LEU A 984 -20.36 44.60 8.66
C LEU A 984 -20.05 45.52 9.86
N LYS A 985 -20.74 45.32 10.99
CA LYS A 985 -20.44 46.04 12.25
C LYS A 985 -19.00 45.82 12.71
N GLU A 986 -18.53 44.57 12.65
CA GLU A 986 -17.21 44.19 13.15
C GLU A 986 -16.05 44.52 12.21
N VAL A 987 -16.32 44.74 10.92
CA VAL A 987 -15.32 45.05 9.88
C VAL A 987 -15.14 46.56 9.70
N TRP A 988 -16.25 47.33 9.69
CA TRP A 988 -16.26 48.76 9.37
C TRP A 988 -16.80 49.63 10.52
N ASP A 989 -16.79 49.12 11.76
CA ASP A 989 -17.15 49.86 12.99
C ASP A 989 -18.49 50.63 12.92
N GLY A 990 -19.45 50.12 12.13
CA GLY A 990 -20.77 50.73 11.96
C GLY A 990 -20.89 51.79 10.86
N ASP A 991 -19.81 52.07 10.10
CA ASP A 991 -19.84 52.99 8.94
C ASP A 991 -20.68 52.46 7.78
N MET A 992 -21.03 51.17 7.80
CA MET A 992 -21.93 50.53 6.84
C MET A 992 -22.73 49.45 7.58
N MET A 993 -24.05 49.58 7.57
CA MET A 993 -24.98 48.76 8.35
C MET A 993 -26.10 48.24 7.45
N ILE A 994 -26.61 47.05 7.77
CA ILE A 994 -27.87 46.57 7.18
C ILE A 994 -29.03 47.12 8.01
N LYS A 995 -30.02 47.71 7.36
CA LYS A 995 -31.30 48.15 7.95
C LYS A 995 -31.99 46.93 8.52
N GLY A 996 -32.38 47.04 9.79
CA GLY A 996 -33.09 45.98 10.53
C GLY A 996 -34.50 45.74 10.02
#